data_AF-M9M1P9-F1
#
_entry.id   AF-M9M1P9-F1
#
_cell.length_a   1.000
_cell.length_b   1.000
_cell.length_c   1.000
_cell.angle_alpha   90.00
_cell.angle_beta   90.00
_cell.angle_gamma   90.00
#
_symmetry.space_group_name_H-M   'P 1'
#
loop_
_entity.id
_entity.type
_entity.pdbx_description
1 polymer ?
#
loop_
_entity_poly.entity_id
_entity_poly.type
_entity_poly.pdbx_seq_one_letter_code
_entity_poly.pdbx_strand_id
1 'polypeptide(L)'
;MDSEVSEKRGRGGRGVEFCCLSYPLVKAGAYLIPIEFGFVAGCIIVLSTTTPTIVAAVDTLPHIFSLVLLILAIITLAWQVIGLATVRIEMSSIYRLYIRLNFLLVLITAATAAIGTVVIATKHKQSTEVCTRIYGNPPLNSSNGVSVPGLDSFAPGEHICNYVMWAQTAAMGGLTLILFLTQRAYGQKQRNALQQLQDHDEEESYIMQRASLVARGAARSAKSLNNVAKIACATPSQARGLATVTDTPVRSFGGLRDQDRIFQNAYMRHDHGLKGAKARGDWHRTKDILLKGHDWIIQQMKDSGMRGRGGAGFPSGLKWSFMNKPGWEKDPRPRYLVINADEGEPGTCKDREIMRGDPHKLIEGCLVAGRAMNANAAYIYVRGEFYLEVAHLQHAIKEAYADGLIGKNACGSGYDFDVYVHKGAGAYICGEETALIESLEGKQGKPRLKPPFPADVGVFGCPTTVANVETVAAAPTIIRRGPTWFAGFGRDKNQGTKLFAISGHVNNPCVVEEEMSIPLKELIERHCGGVRGGWDNLLGIVPGGSSVPILPKHKCEEVLMDFDSLRENQSSLGTGAVIVMDKSTDVVQAISRFAKFYKHESCGQCTPCREGTTWLANMMERFEEGRGNNREIDMIYELTKQMEGHTICALADAAAWPIQGLLRWFRPEIEERMRLYQEKNGPVLVGGRRLKDMDPDYAFPANMGTPLSPKALTQ
;
A
#
# COMPACT_ATOMS: atom_id res chain seq x y z
N MET A 1 20.87 -4.65 56.76
CA MET A 1 19.57 -4.33 57.37
C MET A 1 18.55 -4.34 56.25
N ASP A 2 17.82 -5.45 56.21
CA ASP A 2 16.37 -5.55 55.97
C ASP A 2 15.81 -4.86 54.71
N SER A 3 15.10 -5.52 53.80
CA SER A 3 14.24 -6.69 53.99
C SER A 3 13.89 -7.30 52.63
N GLU A 4 13.70 -8.60 52.70
CA GLU A 4 13.37 -9.54 51.65
C GLU A 4 11.83 -9.75 51.62
N VAL A 5 11.31 -10.14 50.45
CA VAL A 5 10.04 -10.87 50.23
C VAL A 5 8.70 -10.12 50.28
N SER A 6 8.08 -9.97 49.11
CA SER A 6 6.68 -10.40 48.88
C SER A 6 6.42 -10.61 47.39
N GLU A 7 6.69 -11.83 46.97
CA GLU A 7 6.22 -12.45 45.74
C GLU A 7 4.67 -12.54 45.73
N LYS A 8 4.02 -11.91 44.75
CA LYS A 8 2.68 -12.32 44.28
C LYS A 8 2.70 -12.44 42.77
N ARG A 9 3.07 -13.63 42.30
CA ARG A 9 2.72 -14.16 40.99
C ARG A 9 1.19 -14.18 40.86
N GLY A 10 0.63 -13.13 40.28
CA GLY A 10 -0.71 -13.11 39.70
C GLY A 10 -0.67 -13.72 38.30
N ARG A 11 -1.46 -14.77 38.09
CA ARG A 11 -1.59 -15.54 36.86
C ARG A 11 -1.89 -14.67 35.63
N GLY A 12 -1.04 -14.83 34.61
CA GLY A 12 -1.40 -14.94 33.19
C GLY A 12 -2.51 -14.03 32.65
N GLY A 13 -2.10 -12.93 32.05
CA GLY A 13 -2.84 -12.23 31.00
C GLY A 13 -1.83 -11.51 30.12
N ARG A 14 -1.31 -12.18 29.09
CA ARG A 14 -0.57 -11.50 28.01
C ARG A 14 -1.57 -10.56 27.33
N GLY A 15 -1.43 -9.27 27.58
CA GLY A 15 -2.10 -8.24 26.79
C GLY A 15 -1.52 -8.30 25.39
N VAL A 16 -2.32 -8.80 24.46
CA VAL A 16 -2.05 -8.67 23.03
C VAL A 16 -2.31 -7.20 22.69
N GLU A 17 -1.26 -6.44 22.38
CA GLU A 17 -1.41 -5.06 21.90
C GLU A 17 -2.07 -5.10 20.50
N PHE A 18 -3.32 -4.66 20.42
CA PHE A 18 -4.10 -4.64 19.18
C PHE A 18 -3.65 -3.51 18.25
N CYS A 19 -3.73 -3.76 16.93
CA CYS A 19 -3.57 -2.77 15.87
C CYS A 19 -4.48 -1.53 16.09
N CYS A 20 -3.90 -0.33 16.08
CA CYS A 20 -4.52 0.94 16.51
C CYS A 20 -5.74 1.44 15.70
N LEU A 21 -6.19 0.73 14.66
CA LEU A 21 -7.35 1.14 13.84
C LEU A 21 -8.57 0.21 13.95
N SER A 22 -8.40 -1.07 14.30
CA SER A 22 -9.52 -1.98 14.57
C SER A 22 -10.08 -1.78 15.98
N TYR A 23 -9.25 -1.35 16.93
CA TYR A 23 -9.65 -1.15 18.32
C TYR A 23 -10.66 0.01 18.53
N PRO A 24 -10.52 1.20 17.91
CA PRO A 24 -11.52 2.26 18.01
C PRO A 24 -12.85 1.92 17.30
N LEU A 25 -12.79 1.20 16.18
CA LEU A 25 -13.98 0.75 15.42
C LEU A 25 -14.75 -0.36 16.15
N VAL A 26 -14.03 -1.30 16.78
CA VAL A 26 -14.64 -2.30 17.68
C VAL A 26 -15.18 -1.65 18.94
N LYS A 27 -14.51 -0.64 19.51
CA LYS A 27 -15.04 0.17 20.61
C LYS A 27 -16.30 0.94 20.18
N ALA A 28 -16.30 1.60 19.03
CA ALA A 28 -17.47 2.32 18.52
C ALA A 28 -18.67 1.39 18.30
N GLY A 29 -18.45 0.21 17.71
CA GLY A 29 -19.47 -0.83 17.60
C GLY A 29 -19.93 -1.37 18.96
N ALA A 30 -19.01 -1.55 19.91
CA ALA A 30 -19.30 -2.00 21.27
C ALA A 30 -20.14 -0.99 22.08
N TYR A 31 -19.99 0.31 21.82
CA TYR A 31 -20.82 1.36 22.42
C TYR A 31 -22.16 1.54 21.71
N LEU A 32 -22.24 1.34 20.38
CA LEU A 32 -23.49 1.46 19.63
C LEU A 32 -24.51 0.40 20.03
N ILE A 33 -24.06 -0.83 20.30
CA ILE A 33 -24.91 -1.97 20.67
C ILE A 33 -25.81 -1.63 21.88
N PRO A 34 -25.29 -1.30 23.08
CA PRO A 34 -26.13 -1.01 24.23
C PRO A 34 -27.04 0.22 24.05
N ILE A 35 -26.63 1.19 23.23
CA ILE A 35 -27.44 2.39 22.93
C ILE A 35 -28.64 2.03 22.04
N GLU A 36 -28.42 1.26 20.98
CA GLU A 36 -29.49 0.78 20.08
C GLU A 36 -30.50 -0.08 20.85
N PHE A 37 -30.02 -0.98 21.72
CA PHE A 37 -30.90 -1.82 22.55
C PHE A 37 -31.65 -1.04 23.64
N GLY A 38 -31.04 -0.01 24.23
CA GLY A 38 -31.73 0.87 25.17
C GLY A 38 -32.86 1.66 24.51
N PHE A 39 -32.62 2.17 23.29
CA PHE A 39 -33.64 2.88 22.52
C PHE A 39 -34.82 1.97 22.17
N VAL A 40 -34.54 0.76 21.69
CA VAL A 40 -35.60 -0.20 21.30
C VAL A 40 -36.39 -0.69 22.51
N ALA A 41 -35.74 -0.98 23.65
CA ALA A 41 -36.44 -1.32 24.89
C ALA A 41 -37.32 -0.16 25.37
N GLY A 42 -36.86 1.09 25.27
CA GLY A 42 -37.67 2.28 25.55
C GLY A 42 -38.90 2.39 24.65
N CYS A 43 -38.75 2.14 23.35
CA CYS A 43 -39.89 2.11 22.41
C CYS A 43 -40.90 1.01 22.76
N ILE A 44 -40.44 -0.19 23.15
CA ILE A 44 -41.32 -1.29 23.59
C ILE A 44 -42.08 -0.90 24.86
N ILE A 45 -41.43 -0.24 25.82
CA ILE A 45 -42.08 0.26 27.04
C ILE A 45 -43.19 1.26 26.70
N VAL A 46 -42.86 2.27 25.89
CA VAL A 46 -43.84 3.28 25.46
C VAL A 46 -45.02 2.60 24.76
N LEU A 47 -44.77 1.72 23.80
CA LEU A 47 -45.82 1.01 23.07
C LEU A 47 -46.66 0.08 23.97
N SER A 48 -46.06 -0.57 24.97
CA SER A 48 -46.78 -1.44 25.91
C SER A 48 -47.62 -0.69 26.95
N THR A 49 -47.25 0.55 27.26
CA THR A 49 -47.95 1.42 28.23
C THR A 49 -48.99 2.33 27.58
N THR A 50 -48.88 2.59 26.27
CA THR A 50 -49.86 3.38 25.50
C THR A 50 -50.99 2.56 24.89
N THR A 51 -50.98 1.23 25.01
CA THR A 51 -52.14 0.41 24.65
C THR A 51 -53.33 0.84 25.50
N PRO A 52 -54.46 1.26 24.88
CA PRO A 52 -55.58 1.79 25.63
C PRO A 52 -56.10 0.76 26.64
N THR A 53 -56.23 1.20 27.89
CA THR A 53 -56.77 0.45 29.05
C THR A 53 -58.14 -0.20 28.81
N ILE A 54 -58.81 0.12 27.71
CA ILE A 54 -60.11 -0.41 27.28
C ILE A 54 -60.03 -1.88 26.87
N VAL A 55 -58.95 -2.33 26.21
CA VAL A 55 -58.77 -3.75 25.83
C VAL A 55 -58.54 -4.64 27.05
N ALA A 56 -58.03 -4.03 28.11
CA ALA A 56 -57.54 -4.67 29.31
C ALA A 56 -58.66 -5.00 30.32
N ALA A 57 -59.84 -4.40 30.15
CA ALA A 57 -61.03 -4.65 30.96
C ALA A 57 -61.76 -5.97 30.62
N VAL A 58 -61.39 -6.64 29.51
CA VAL A 58 -62.17 -7.76 28.94
C VAL A 58 -61.46 -9.12 29.08
N ASP A 59 -60.12 -9.14 29.16
CA ASP A 59 -59.35 -10.37 29.30
C ASP A 59 -58.05 -10.06 30.09
N THR A 60 -57.74 -10.85 31.13
CA THR A 60 -56.56 -10.63 32.00
C THR A 60 -55.24 -10.96 31.30
N LEU A 61 -55.28 -11.73 30.20
CA LEU A 61 -54.11 -12.24 29.48
C LEU A 61 -53.25 -11.14 28.82
N PRO A 62 -53.81 -10.18 28.06
CA PRO A 62 -53.04 -9.05 27.52
C PRO A 62 -52.35 -8.20 28.59
N HIS A 63 -52.98 -8.02 29.75
CA HIS A 63 -52.40 -7.28 30.87
C HIS A 63 -51.19 -7.99 31.49
N ILE A 64 -51.30 -9.30 31.72
CA ILE A 64 -50.18 -10.12 32.21
C ILE A 64 -49.04 -10.07 31.20
N PHE A 65 -49.35 -10.16 29.91
CA PHE A 65 -48.36 -10.14 28.86
C PHE A 65 -47.62 -8.79 28.74
N SER A 66 -48.34 -7.68 28.79
CA SER A 66 -47.74 -6.33 28.83
C SER A 66 -46.87 -6.14 30.08
N LEU A 67 -47.29 -6.68 31.24
CA LEU A 67 -46.50 -6.64 32.47
C LEU A 67 -45.20 -7.44 32.35
N VAL A 68 -45.25 -8.65 31.76
CA VAL A 68 -44.07 -9.49 31.51
C VAL A 68 -43.10 -8.79 30.56
N LEU A 69 -43.60 -8.19 29.47
CA LEU A 69 -42.75 -7.41 28.56
C LEU A 69 -42.13 -6.18 29.23
N LEU A 70 -42.89 -5.47 30.07
CA LEU A 70 -42.38 -4.34 30.82
C LEU A 70 -41.24 -4.76 31.77
N ILE A 71 -41.41 -5.88 32.49
CA ILE A 71 -40.38 -6.43 33.38
C ILE A 71 -39.13 -6.82 32.57
N LEU A 72 -39.29 -7.54 31.46
CA LEU A 72 -38.17 -7.94 30.60
C LEU A 72 -37.45 -6.72 30.00
N ALA A 73 -38.18 -5.66 29.63
CA ALA A 73 -37.61 -4.43 29.11
C ALA A 73 -36.80 -3.69 30.19
N ILE A 74 -37.29 -3.61 31.42
CA ILE A 74 -36.56 -3.03 32.56
C ILE A 74 -35.28 -3.82 32.85
N ILE A 75 -35.36 -5.16 32.88
CA ILE A 75 -34.19 -6.03 33.07
C ILE A 75 -33.18 -5.79 31.95
N THR A 76 -33.63 -5.71 30.70
CA THR A 76 -32.77 -5.48 29.54
C THR A 76 -32.08 -4.12 29.60
N LEU A 77 -32.80 -3.06 30.00
CA LEU A 77 -32.25 -1.72 30.20
C LEU A 77 -31.19 -1.69 31.31
N ALA A 78 -31.48 -2.31 32.46
CA ALA A 78 -30.52 -2.43 33.56
C ALA A 78 -29.26 -3.21 33.11
N TRP A 79 -29.43 -4.26 32.31
CA TRP A 79 -28.34 -5.05 31.76
C TRP A 79 -27.43 -4.24 30.81
N GLN A 80 -27.98 -3.31 30.03
CA GLN A 80 -27.17 -2.45 29.14
C GLN A 80 -26.22 -1.52 29.89
N VAL A 81 -26.60 -1.07 31.10
CA VAL A 81 -25.73 -0.24 31.96
C VAL A 81 -24.48 -1.04 32.37
N ILE A 82 -24.65 -2.32 32.68
CA ILE A 82 -23.53 -3.24 32.98
C ILE A 82 -22.66 -3.42 31.73
N GLY A 83 -23.28 -3.57 30.55
CA GLY A 83 -22.57 -3.61 29.27
C GLY A 83 -21.65 -2.43 29.05
N LEU A 84 -22.17 -1.20 29.18
CA LEU A 84 -21.40 0.03 29.04
C LEU A 84 -20.24 0.11 30.04
N ALA A 85 -20.42 -0.35 31.28
CA ALA A 85 -19.36 -0.42 32.27
C ALA A 85 -18.27 -1.44 31.90
N THR A 86 -18.65 -2.63 31.40
CA THR A 86 -17.68 -3.67 31.02
C THR A 86 -16.84 -3.28 29.80
N VAL A 87 -17.40 -2.55 28.83
CA VAL A 87 -16.66 -1.99 27.69
C VAL A 87 -15.59 -0.99 28.15
N ARG A 88 -15.87 -0.24 29.23
CA ARG A 88 -14.97 0.77 29.79
C ARG A 88 -13.81 0.18 30.60
N ILE A 89 -13.97 -1.01 31.18
CA ILE A 89 -12.99 -1.65 32.10
C ILE A 89 -12.04 -2.62 31.36
N GLU A 90 -12.14 -2.76 30.03
CA GLU A 90 -11.20 -3.52 29.17
C GLU A 90 -10.95 -4.99 29.57
N MET A 91 -11.99 -5.72 30.00
CA MET A 91 -11.87 -7.15 30.34
C MET A 91 -12.41 -8.05 29.20
N SER A 92 -11.50 -8.69 28.44
CA SER A 92 -11.87 -9.44 27.22
C SER A 92 -12.74 -10.68 27.46
N SER A 93 -12.59 -11.36 28.61
CA SER A 93 -13.38 -12.56 28.96
C SER A 93 -14.79 -12.21 29.44
N ILE A 94 -14.91 -11.21 30.31
CA ILE A 94 -16.19 -10.75 30.86
C ILE A 94 -17.06 -10.15 29.76
N TYR A 95 -16.47 -9.37 28.85
CA TYR A 95 -17.19 -8.78 27.73
C TYR A 95 -17.75 -9.84 26.76
N ARG A 96 -17.00 -10.92 26.49
CA ARG A 96 -17.49 -12.05 25.67
C ARG A 96 -18.67 -12.75 26.33
N LEU A 97 -18.64 -12.93 27.66
CA LEU A 97 -19.76 -13.51 28.41
C LEU A 97 -20.98 -12.59 28.38
N TYR A 98 -20.78 -11.27 28.57
CA TYR A 98 -21.82 -10.26 28.47
C TYR A 98 -22.54 -10.31 27.11
N ILE A 99 -21.80 -10.32 26.00
CA ILE A 99 -22.40 -10.38 24.65
C ILE A 99 -23.30 -11.61 24.50
N ARG A 100 -22.85 -12.79 24.94
CA ARG A 100 -23.63 -14.03 24.80
C ARG A 100 -24.91 -13.99 25.63
N LEU A 101 -24.82 -13.51 26.87
CA LEU A 101 -26.00 -13.38 27.75
C LEU A 101 -26.96 -12.30 27.25
N ASN A 102 -26.43 -11.18 26.74
CA ASN A 102 -27.23 -10.09 26.17
C ASN A 102 -27.97 -10.56 24.90
N PHE A 103 -27.30 -11.31 24.03
CA PHE A 103 -27.92 -11.91 22.85
C PHE A 103 -29.09 -12.83 23.24
N LEU A 104 -28.88 -13.70 24.24
CA LEU A 104 -29.91 -14.61 24.73
C LEU A 104 -31.10 -13.84 25.33
N LEU A 105 -30.84 -12.81 26.14
CA LEU A 105 -31.89 -11.99 26.75
C LEU A 105 -32.73 -11.27 25.69
N VAL A 106 -32.08 -10.67 24.69
CA VAL A 106 -32.78 -9.99 23.58
C VAL A 106 -33.61 -10.98 22.76
N LEU A 107 -33.09 -12.19 22.50
CA LEU A 107 -33.82 -13.22 21.77
C LEU A 107 -35.08 -13.66 22.53
N ILE A 108 -34.98 -13.85 23.85
CA ILE A 108 -36.13 -14.19 24.71
C ILE A 108 -37.16 -13.07 24.69
N THR A 109 -36.74 -11.80 24.83
CA THR A 109 -37.64 -10.64 24.78
C THR A 109 -38.34 -10.53 23.42
N ALA A 110 -37.60 -10.70 22.32
CA ALA A 110 -38.15 -10.67 20.97
C ALA A 110 -39.14 -11.81 20.71
N ALA A 111 -38.82 -13.04 21.12
CA ALA A 111 -39.70 -14.19 20.99
C ALA A 111 -40.98 -14.01 21.82
N THR A 112 -40.85 -13.50 23.05
CA THR A 112 -41.99 -13.19 23.92
C THR A 112 -42.88 -12.15 23.23
N ALA A 113 -42.31 -11.02 22.78
CA ALA A 113 -43.03 -9.96 22.08
C ALA A 113 -43.78 -10.47 20.85
N ALA A 114 -43.15 -11.29 20.01
CA ALA A 114 -43.78 -11.89 18.84
C ALA A 114 -44.99 -12.76 19.20
N ILE A 115 -44.88 -13.61 20.23
CA ILE A 115 -45.99 -14.44 20.72
C ILE A 115 -47.15 -13.55 21.19
N GLY A 116 -46.86 -12.50 21.96
CA GLY A 116 -47.86 -11.55 22.41
C GLY A 116 -48.59 -10.83 21.30
N THR A 117 -47.87 -10.38 20.28
CA THR A 117 -48.47 -9.74 19.11
C THR A 117 -49.44 -10.68 18.42
N VAL A 118 -49.10 -11.97 18.28
CA VAL A 118 -50.01 -12.98 17.72
C VAL A 118 -51.25 -13.16 18.61
N VAL A 119 -51.07 -13.28 19.93
CA VAL A 119 -52.19 -13.44 20.87
C VAL A 119 -53.14 -12.24 20.81
N ILE A 120 -52.61 -11.02 20.86
CA ILE A 120 -53.40 -9.78 20.75
C ILE A 120 -54.15 -9.72 19.42
N ALA A 121 -53.48 -10.05 18.30
CA ALA A 121 -54.11 -10.08 16.99
C ALA A 121 -55.26 -11.12 16.90
N THR A 122 -55.11 -12.30 17.52
CA THR A 122 -56.17 -13.33 17.51
C THR A 122 -57.39 -12.94 18.34
N LYS A 123 -57.20 -12.11 19.38
CA LYS A 123 -58.28 -11.63 20.27
C LYS A 123 -58.92 -10.33 19.80
N HIS A 124 -58.40 -9.75 18.72
CA HIS A 124 -58.81 -8.46 18.17
C HIS A 124 -60.33 -8.31 17.98
N LYS A 125 -60.98 -9.30 17.36
CA LYS A 125 -62.42 -9.27 17.08
C LYS A 125 -63.27 -9.17 18.37
N GLN A 126 -62.79 -9.79 19.44
CA GLN A 126 -63.46 -9.78 20.73
C GLN A 126 -63.32 -8.40 21.42
N SER A 127 -62.16 -7.75 21.26
CA SER A 127 -61.91 -6.39 21.76
C SER A 127 -62.71 -5.32 21.00
N THR A 128 -62.82 -5.44 19.68
CA THR A 128 -63.62 -4.52 18.85
C THR A 128 -65.10 -4.59 19.21
N GLU A 129 -65.65 -5.78 19.44
CA GLU A 129 -67.04 -5.97 19.88
C GLU A 129 -67.35 -5.26 21.21
N VAL A 130 -66.42 -5.26 22.18
CA VAL A 130 -66.61 -4.57 23.45
C VAL A 130 -66.47 -3.05 23.30
N CYS A 131 -65.50 -2.56 22.53
CA CYS A 131 -65.39 -1.14 22.20
C CYS A 131 -66.68 -0.64 21.52
N THR A 132 -67.26 -1.41 20.59
CA THR A 132 -68.52 -1.08 19.94
C THR A 132 -69.69 -1.07 20.94
N ARG A 133 -69.72 -1.93 21.96
CA ARG A 133 -70.73 -1.84 23.03
C ARG A 133 -70.59 -0.59 23.90
N ILE A 134 -69.37 -0.19 24.23
CA ILE A 134 -69.11 0.97 25.10
C ILE A 134 -69.38 2.29 24.37
N TYR A 135 -69.02 2.39 23.09
CA TYR A 135 -69.07 3.64 22.33
C TYR A 135 -70.18 3.71 21.27
N GLY A 136 -70.83 2.60 20.93
CA GLY A 136 -71.73 2.47 19.79
C GLY A 136 -73.22 2.44 20.10
N ASN A 137 -73.69 2.93 21.25
CA ASN A 137 -75.13 3.11 21.48
C ASN A 137 -75.46 4.24 22.48
N PRO A 138 -75.71 5.47 22.02
CA PRO A 138 -76.62 6.36 22.73
C PRO A 138 -78.04 6.17 22.15
N PRO A 139 -79.05 5.79 22.95
CA PRO A 139 -80.42 6.13 22.61
C PRO A 139 -80.50 7.67 22.56
N LEU A 140 -80.94 8.20 21.42
CA LEU A 140 -81.28 9.60 21.26
C LEU A 140 -82.20 10.05 22.41
N ASN A 141 -81.83 11.16 23.04
CA ASN A 141 -82.50 11.88 24.13
C ASN A 141 -82.15 11.44 25.57
N SER A 142 -81.10 12.04 26.13
CA SER A 142 -81.17 12.60 27.49
C SER A 142 -80.23 13.81 27.65
N SER A 143 -80.85 14.98 27.54
CA SER A 143 -80.58 16.21 28.31
C SER A 143 -79.17 16.44 28.87
N ASN A 144 -78.25 16.95 28.05
CA ASN A 144 -77.33 18.06 28.40
C ASN A 144 -76.55 18.50 27.15
N GLY A 145 -77.30 18.98 26.16
CA GLY A 145 -76.83 19.31 24.82
C GLY A 145 -75.56 20.16 24.77
N VAL A 146 -74.45 19.48 24.47
CA VAL A 146 -73.27 20.07 23.85
C VAL A 146 -72.88 19.14 22.69
N SER A 147 -73.24 19.52 21.48
CA SER A 147 -72.66 18.93 20.28
C SER A 147 -71.21 19.40 20.17
N VAL A 148 -70.25 18.48 20.12
CA VAL A 148 -68.86 18.81 19.78
C VAL A 148 -68.76 18.78 18.25
N PRO A 149 -68.61 19.94 17.57
CA PRO A 149 -68.55 19.96 16.11
C PRO A 149 -67.31 19.20 15.64
N GLY A 150 -67.50 18.18 14.81
CA GLY A 150 -66.41 17.41 14.20
C GLY A 150 -66.22 15.98 14.72
N LEU A 151 -66.98 15.51 15.72
CA LEU A 151 -66.93 14.09 16.12
C LEU A 151 -67.85 13.17 15.29
N ASP A 152 -68.87 13.71 14.63
CA ASP A 152 -69.79 12.94 13.77
C ASP A 152 -69.16 12.50 12.43
N SER A 153 -67.98 13.04 12.11
CA SER A 153 -67.18 12.71 10.92
C SER A 153 -66.10 11.66 11.16
N PHE A 154 -65.97 11.15 12.40
CA PHE A 154 -65.02 10.08 12.70
C PHE A 154 -65.70 8.72 12.53
N ALA A 155 -65.05 7.84 11.76
CA ALA A 155 -65.53 6.48 11.49
C ALA A 155 -65.96 5.76 12.80
N PRO A 156 -66.97 4.88 12.77
CA PRO A 156 -67.47 4.18 13.96
C PRO A 156 -66.31 3.68 14.81
N GLY A 157 -66.38 3.77 16.15
CA GLY A 157 -65.24 3.52 17.05
C GLY A 157 -64.46 2.21 16.81
N GLU A 158 -65.12 1.22 16.20
CA GLU A 158 -64.53 0.01 15.61
C GLU A 158 -63.35 0.31 14.65
N HIS A 159 -63.50 1.27 13.74
CA HIS A 159 -62.47 1.64 12.78
C HIS A 159 -61.26 2.30 13.44
N ILE A 160 -61.47 3.17 14.43
CA ILE A 160 -60.36 3.84 15.14
C ILE A 160 -59.55 2.82 15.94
N CYS A 161 -60.23 1.91 16.67
CA CYS A 161 -59.55 0.81 17.36
C CYS A 161 -58.79 -0.10 16.40
N ASN A 162 -59.39 -0.45 15.25
CA ASN A 162 -58.73 -1.24 14.21
C ASN A 162 -57.44 -0.56 13.72
N TYR A 163 -57.50 0.74 13.35
CA TYR A 163 -56.33 1.44 12.82
C TYR A 163 -55.19 1.55 13.83
N VAL A 164 -55.50 1.93 15.07
CA VAL A 164 -54.48 2.09 16.12
C VAL A 164 -53.83 0.75 16.45
N MET A 165 -54.62 -0.33 16.56
CA MET A 165 -54.08 -1.64 16.94
C MET A 165 -53.25 -2.26 15.81
N TRP A 166 -53.66 -2.14 14.54
CA TRP A 166 -52.87 -2.64 13.42
C TRP A 166 -51.60 -1.81 13.19
N ALA A 167 -51.64 -0.48 13.39
CA ALA A 167 -50.46 0.37 13.35
C ALA A 167 -49.46 -0.03 14.44
N GLN A 168 -49.94 -0.27 15.67
CA GLN A 168 -49.11 -0.74 16.78
C GLN A 168 -48.51 -2.13 16.50
N THR A 169 -49.31 -3.05 15.95
CA THR A 169 -48.86 -4.40 15.55
C THR A 169 -47.77 -4.35 14.48
N ALA A 170 -47.96 -3.52 13.45
CA ALA A 170 -46.98 -3.32 12.38
C ALA A 170 -45.68 -2.68 12.91
N ALA A 171 -45.78 -1.71 13.80
CA ALA A 171 -44.62 -1.08 14.42
C ALA A 171 -43.81 -2.08 15.27
N MET A 172 -44.48 -2.91 16.09
CA MET A 172 -43.82 -3.94 16.89
C MET A 172 -43.18 -5.04 16.03
N GLY A 173 -43.87 -5.49 14.97
CA GLY A 173 -43.33 -6.46 14.02
C GLY A 173 -42.11 -5.93 13.27
N GLY A 174 -42.18 -4.69 12.77
CA GLY A 174 -41.07 -4.03 12.08
C GLY A 174 -39.84 -3.83 12.96
N LEU A 175 -40.04 -3.39 14.21
CA LEU A 175 -38.97 -3.20 15.18
C LEU A 175 -38.29 -4.54 15.52
N THR A 176 -39.08 -5.61 15.68
CA THR A 176 -38.57 -6.96 15.94
C THR A 176 -37.74 -7.51 14.76
N LEU A 177 -38.18 -7.26 13.52
CA LEU A 177 -37.45 -7.68 12.32
C LEU A 177 -36.11 -6.93 12.17
N ILE A 178 -36.11 -5.62 12.40
CA ILE A 178 -34.89 -4.80 12.35
C ILE A 178 -33.89 -5.33 13.38
N LEU A 179 -34.33 -5.58 14.62
CA LEU A 179 -33.49 -6.18 15.65
C LEU A 179 -32.90 -7.52 15.23
N PHE A 180 -33.69 -8.39 14.61
CA PHE A 180 -33.20 -9.70 14.16
C PHE A 180 -32.14 -9.57 13.05
N LEU A 181 -32.34 -8.67 12.09
CA LEU A 181 -31.41 -8.43 10.99
C LEU A 181 -30.10 -7.80 11.48
N THR A 182 -30.17 -6.82 12.38
CA THR A 182 -28.97 -6.21 12.97
C THR A 182 -28.19 -7.25 13.78
N GLN A 183 -28.87 -8.09 14.56
CA GLN A 183 -28.25 -9.20 15.31
C GLN A 183 -27.51 -10.19 14.40
N ARG A 184 -28.11 -10.58 13.27
CA ARG A 184 -27.46 -11.49 12.31
C ARG A 184 -26.20 -10.86 11.71
N ALA A 185 -26.26 -9.58 11.35
CA ALA A 185 -25.13 -8.84 10.79
C ALA A 185 -23.96 -8.72 11.79
N TYR A 186 -24.26 -8.41 13.05
CA TYR A 186 -23.24 -8.33 14.10
C TYR A 186 -22.61 -9.69 14.41
N GLY A 187 -23.40 -10.76 14.54
CA GLY A 187 -22.90 -12.11 14.76
C GLY A 187 -22.02 -12.65 13.62
N GLN A 188 -22.27 -12.21 12.38
CA GLN A 188 -21.41 -12.55 11.24
C GLN A 188 -20.08 -11.78 11.28
N LYS A 189 -20.11 -10.47 11.55
CA LYS A 189 -18.87 -9.67 11.71
C LYS A 189 -17.98 -10.20 12.84
N GLN A 190 -18.58 -10.61 13.95
CA GLN A 190 -17.83 -11.12 15.10
C GLN A 190 -17.16 -12.48 14.82
N ARG A 191 -17.84 -13.38 14.09
CA ARG A 191 -17.23 -14.66 13.66
C ARG A 191 -16.04 -14.45 12.73
N ASN A 192 -16.16 -13.53 11.77
CA ASN A 192 -15.07 -13.20 10.87
C ASN A 192 -13.86 -12.62 11.63
N ALA A 193 -14.11 -11.75 12.62
CA ALA A 193 -13.04 -11.18 13.45
C ALA A 193 -12.34 -12.24 14.33
N LEU A 194 -13.09 -13.23 14.84
CA LEU A 194 -12.53 -14.34 15.61
C LEU A 194 -11.68 -15.28 14.75
N GLN A 195 -12.12 -15.55 13.52
CA GLN A 195 -11.38 -16.39 12.59
C GLN A 195 -10.04 -15.73 12.20
N GLN A 196 -10.05 -14.42 11.95
CA GLN A 196 -8.82 -13.65 11.73
C GLN A 196 -7.85 -13.67 12.91
N LEU A 197 -8.33 -13.80 14.15
CA LEU A 197 -7.45 -13.93 15.32
C LEU A 197 -6.83 -15.32 15.44
N GLN A 198 -7.58 -16.38 15.11
CA GLN A 198 -7.07 -17.75 15.14
C GLN A 198 -6.01 -17.98 14.06
N ASP A 199 -6.24 -17.46 12.85
CA ASP A 199 -5.28 -17.56 11.75
C ASP A 199 -3.95 -16.85 12.11
N HIS A 200 -4.01 -15.75 12.85
CA HIS A 200 -2.84 -14.97 13.26
C HIS A 200 -2.02 -15.68 14.37
N ASP A 201 -2.66 -16.39 15.30
CA ASP A 201 -1.98 -17.19 16.34
C ASP A 201 -1.29 -18.44 15.75
N GLU A 202 -1.89 -19.05 14.73
CA GLU A 202 -1.30 -20.18 13.99
C GLU A 202 -0.07 -19.75 13.17
N GLU A 203 -0.16 -18.59 12.52
CA GLU A 203 0.94 -18.02 11.74
C GLU A 203 2.14 -17.64 12.62
N GLU A 204 1.90 -17.07 13.81
CA GLU A 204 2.96 -16.72 14.77
C GLU A 204 3.69 -17.98 15.30
N SER A 205 2.96 -19.05 15.57
CA SER A 205 3.54 -20.34 16.01
C SER A 205 4.40 -20.99 14.90
N TYR A 206 3.96 -20.91 13.65
CA TYR A 206 4.70 -21.43 12.50
C TYR A 206 6.01 -20.66 12.25
N ILE A 207 5.99 -19.33 12.39
CA ILE A 207 7.17 -18.46 12.23
C ILE A 207 8.23 -18.75 13.31
N MET A 208 7.83 -18.91 14.57
CA MET A 208 8.76 -19.25 15.66
C MET A 208 9.44 -20.61 15.45
N GLN A 209 8.73 -21.60 14.91
CA GLN A 209 9.28 -22.93 14.67
C GLN A 209 10.36 -22.91 13.58
N ARG A 210 10.14 -22.14 12.51
CA ARG A 210 11.10 -21.97 11.39
C ARG A 210 12.37 -21.19 11.78
N ALA A 211 12.25 -20.17 12.61
CA ALA A 211 13.40 -19.38 13.07
C ALA A 211 14.43 -20.26 13.83
N SER A 212 13.96 -21.25 14.60
CA SER A 212 14.83 -22.18 15.34
C SER A 212 15.63 -23.15 14.44
N LEU A 213 15.09 -23.48 13.27
CA LEU A 213 15.70 -24.40 12.30
C LEU A 213 16.81 -23.71 11.49
N VAL A 214 16.60 -22.45 11.11
CA VAL A 214 17.58 -21.65 10.35
C VAL A 214 18.82 -21.34 11.20
N ALA A 215 18.65 -21.07 12.50
CA ALA A 215 19.76 -20.83 13.42
C ALA A 215 20.73 -22.02 13.57
N ARG A 216 20.23 -23.26 13.40
CA ARG A 216 21.06 -24.48 13.49
C ARG A 216 21.85 -24.78 12.21
N GLY A 217 21.41 -24.27 11.05
CA GLY A 217 22.09 -24.46 9.77
C GLY A 217 23.32 -23.55 9.60
N ALA A 218 23.26 -22.33 10.13
CA ALA A 218 24.31 -21.32 9.96
C ALA A 218 25.63 -21.66 10.69
N ALA A 219 25.60 -22.53 11.71
CA ALA A 219 26.80 -22.90 12.48
C ALA A 219 27.73 -23.92 11.80
N ARG A 220 27.31 -24.57 10.70
CA ARG A 220 28.08 -25.63 10.02
C ARG A 220 28.91 -25.17 8.82
N SER A 221 28.64 -24.00 8.26
CA SER A 221 29.27 -23.57 6.99
C SER A 221 30.50 -22.66 7.14
N ALA A 222 30.91 -22.31 8.36
CA ALA A 222 31.99 -21.35 8.62
C ALA A 222 33.41 -21.95 8.71
N LYS A 223 33.67 -23.14 8.14
CA LYS A 223 34.94 -23.88 8.37
C LYS A 223 35.73 -24.31 7.14
N SER A 224 35.47 -23.77 5.96
CA SER A 224 36.29 -24.09 4.78
C SER A 224 36.53 -22.87 3.91
N LEU A 225 37.76 -22.78 3.40
CA LEU A 225 38.26 -21.89 2.34
C LEU A 225 39.07 -20.66 2.80
N ASN A 226 40.24 -20.94 3.36
CA ASN A 226 41.45 -20.15 3.14
C ASN A 226 42.33 -20.90 2.13
N ASN A 227 42.66 -20.27 1.00
CA ASN A 227 44.00 -20.28 0.36
C ASN A 227 43.93 -19.97 -1.16
N VAL A 228 44.68 -18.93 -1.53
CA VAL A 228 45.62 -18.80 -2.65
C VAL A 228 45.36 -17.56 -3.51
N ALA A 229 46.31 -16.63 -3.41
CA ALA A 229 46.52 -15.51 -4.32
C ALA A 229 47.96 -15.61 -4.87
N LYS A 230 48.14 -15.23 -6.15
CA LYS A 230 49.17 -14.29 -6.68
C LYS A 230 49.63 -14.62 -8.10
N ILE A 231 50.17 -13.54 -8.73
CA ILE A 231 51.13 -13.43 -9.84
C ILE A 231 50.46 -13.18 -11.21
N ALA A 232 50.86 -12.27 -12.11
CA ALA A 232 51.66 -11.02 -12.10
C ALA A 232 51.53 -10.31 -13.49
N CYS A 233 52.07 -9.10 -13.58
CA CYS A 233 51.98 -8.08 -14.64
C CYS A 233 52.95 -8.27 -15.82
N ALA A 234 52.59 -7.77 -17.03
CA ALA A 234 53.54 -7.29 -18.06
C ALA A 234 52.85 -6.36 -19.09
N THR A 235 53.50 -5.22 -19.40
CA THR A 235 53.17 -4.20 -20.44
C THR A 235 53.99 -4.45 -21.72
N PRO A 236 53.59 -3.94 -22.90
CA PRO A 236 54.47 -2.94 -23.55
C PRO A 236 53.83 -1.89 -24.49
N SER A 237 54.56 -0.75 -24.55
CA SER A 237 54.86 0.24 -25.61
C SER A 237 53.83 0.75 -26.65
N GLN A 238 53.77 2.09 -26.72
CA GLN A 238 53.16 2.94 -27.76
C GLN A 238 53.95 3.01 -29.08
N ALA A 239 53.25 3.25 -30.19
CA ALA A 239 53.77 3.90 -31.39
C ALA A 239 52.72 4.91 -31.93
N ARG A 240 53.17 6.12 -32.31
CA ARG A 240 52.34 7.24 -32.80
C ARG A 240 52.15 7.16 -34.32
N GLY A 241 50.93 7.38 -34.80
CA GLY A 241 50.57 7.64 -36.20
C GLY A 241 49.97 9.04 -36.37
N LEU A 242 50.23 9.65 -37.52
CA LEU A 242 49.93 11.05 -37.88
C LEU A 242 48.43 11.33 -38.07
N ALA A 243 48.05 12.58 -37.78
CA ALA A 243 46.70 13.10 -37.71
C ALA A 243 46.02 13.23 -39.09
N THR A 244 44.85 12.61 -39.21
CA THR A 244 43.80 12.95 -40.17
C THR A 244 42.60 13.48 -39.39
N VAL A 245 41.87 14.40 -40.02
CA VAL A 245 40.71 15.16 -39.52
C VAL A 245 39.93 14.38 -38.45
N THR A 246 40.02 14.83 -37.19
CA THR A 246 39.34 14.19 -36.08
C THR A 246 37.84 14.37 -36.23
N ASP A 247 37.15 13.30 -36.62
CA ASP A 247 35.79 13.06 -36.12
C ASP A 247 35.79 13.36 -34.61
N THR A 248 34.72 13.99 -34.12
CA THR A 248 34.52 14.21 -32.68
C THR A 248 34.86 12.92 -31.95
N PRO A 249 35.81 12.90 -31.00
CA PRO A 249 36.25 11.66 -30.39
C PRO A 249 35.04 10.91 -29.85
N VAL A 250 34.80 9.71 -30.37
CA VAL A 250 33.73 8.84 -29.88
C VAL A 250 34.10 8.50 -28.45
N ARG A 251 33.51 9.23 -27.49
CA ARG A 251 33.64 8.93 -26.07
C ARG A 251 33.08 7.53 -25.86
N SER A 252 33.95 6.59 -25.50
CA SER A 252 33.54 5.33 -24.91
C SER A 252 33.23 5.59 -23.44
N PHE A 253 32.08 5.12 -22.97
CA PHE A 253 31.59 5.27 -21.61
C PHE A 253 31.71 3.95 -20.86
N GLY A 254 31.96 4.01 -19.55
CA GLY A 254 32.22 2.87 -18.69
C GLY A 254 33.69 2.80 -18.25
N GLY A 255 33.97 1.91 -17.30
CA GLY A 255 35.33 1.70 -16.79
C GLY A 255 35.65 2.66 -15.64
N LEU A 256 34.65 2.99 -14.83
CA LEU A 256 34.77 3.83 -13.65
C LEU A 256 35.85 3.26 -12.73
N ARG A 257 36.90 4.05 -12.53
CA ARG A 257 38.00 3.72 -11.63
C ARG A 257 37.49 3.68 -10.20
N ASP A 258 38.05 2.81 -9.38
CA ASP A 258 37.60 2.66 -7.98
C ASP A 258 37.70 3.95 -7.17
N GLN A 259 38.70 4.79 -7.46
CA GLN A 259 38.85 6.11 -6.86
C GLN A 259 37.73 7.10 -7.22
N ASP A 260 37.04 6.88 -8.34
CA ASP A 260 35.94 7.71 -8.84
C ASP A 260 34.57 7.23 -8.35
N ARG A 261 34.50 6.07 -7.68
CA ARG A 261 33.28 5.56 -7.03
C ARG A 261 32.92 6.43 -5.82
N ILE A 262 31.66 6.84 -5.74
CA ILE A 262 31.11 7.60 -4.61
C ILE A 262 30.81 6.64 -3.45
N PHE A 263 30.27 5.47 -3.73
CA PHE A 263 29.79 4.48 -2.75
C PHE A 263 30.84 3.41 -2.47
N GLN A 264 31.94 3.84 -1.85
CA GLN A 264 33.14 3.03 -1.63
C GLN A 264 32.93 1.81 -0.71
N ASN A 265 31.93 1.82 0.16
CA ASN A 265 31.63 0.70 1.06
C ASN A 265 30.25 0.08 0.81
N ALA A 266 29.72 0.17 -0.42
CA ALA A 266 28.46 -0.49 -0.78
C ALA A 266 28.48 -1.99 -0.45
N TYR A 267 29.63 -2.67 -0.61
CA TYR A 267 29.78 -4.09 -0.30
C TYR A 267 30.08 -4.42 1.18
N MET A 268 30.02 -3.45 2.10
CA MET A 268 30.29 -3.64 3.53
C MET A 268 31.63 -4.32 3.85
N ARG A 269 32.68 -4.04 3.06
CA ARG A 269 34.03 -4.60 3.29
C ARG A 269 34.85 -3.83 4.33
N HIS A 270 34.45 -2.60 4.61
CA HIS A 270 35.07 -1.70 5.57
C HIS A 270 34.09 -1.35 6.69
N ASP A 271 34.60 -0.76 7.76
CA ASP A 271 33.80 -0.25 8.88
C ASP A 271 32.74 0.75 8.39
N HIS A 272 31.47 0.48 8.69
CA HIS A 272 30.34 1.32 8.31
C HIS A 272 30.02 2.41 9.35
N GLY A 273 30.61 2.33 10.56
CA GLY A 273 30.47 3.36 11.60
C GLY A 273 31.27 4.63 11.31
N LEU A 274 31.18 5.59 12.22
CA LEU A 274 31.69 6.95 12.01
C LEU A 274 33.20 7.00 11.73
N LYS A 275 33.99 6.15 12.40
CA LYS A 275 35.45 6.08 12.21
C LYS A 275 35.80 5.66 10.78
N GLY A 276 35.20 4.58 10.30
CA GLY A 276 35.36 4.12 8.93
C GLY A 276 34.88 5.16 7.90
N ALA A 277 33.73 5.79 8.16
CA ALA A 277 33.17 6.81 7.28
C ALA A 277 34.12 8.03 7.12
N LYS A 278 34.63 8.57 8.24
CA LYS A 278 35.62 9.66 8.22
C LYS A 278 36.90 9.28 7.48
N ALA A 279 37.37 8.05 7.61
CA ALA A 279 38.54 7.55 6.88
C ALA A 279 38.34 7.50 5.36
N ARG A 280 37.09 7.34 4.89
CA ARG A 280 36.70 7.40 3.47
C ARG A 280 36.41 8.82 2.97
N GLY A 281 36.50 9.82 3.83
CA GLY A 281 36.27 11.23 3.50
C GLY A 281 34.82 11.70 3.68
N ASP A 282 33.95 10.90 4.32
CA ASP A 282 32.66 11.39 4.79
C ASP A 282 32.86 12.35 5.96
N TRP A 283 31.96 13.33 6.08
CA TRP A 283 32.06 14.43 7.04
C TRP A 283 33.29 15.35 6.86
N HIS A 284 34.01 15.21 5.74
CA HIS A 284 35.17 16.06 5.47
C HIS A 284 34.74 17.47 5.07
N ARG A 285 35.11 18.46 5.89
CA ARG A 285 34.85 19.89 5.65
C ARG A 285 33.37 20.21 5.38
N THR A 286 32.45 19.43 5.96
CA THR A 286 31.01 19.65 5.82
C THR A 286 30.62 21.02 6.33
N LYS A 287 31.21 21.48 7.45
CA LYS A 287 31.02 22.86 7.96
C LYS A 287 31.26 23.91 6.88
N ASP A 288 32.34 23.80 6.12
CA ASP A 288 32.68 24.78 5.07
C ASP A 288 31.65 24.76 3.94
N ILE A 289 31.12 23.57 3.59
CA ILE A 289 30.03 23.43 2.62
C ILE A 289 28.78 24.16 3.11
N LEU A 290 28.41 23.97 4.39
CA LEU A 290 27.21 24.60 4.97
C LEU A 290 27.31 26.13 5.05
N LEU A 291 28.51 26.64 5.33
CA LEU A 291 28.78 28.08 5.45
C LEU A 291 28.80 28.81 4.11
N LYS A 292 28.99 28.10 2.98
CA LYS A 292 28.89 28.69 1.64
C LYS A 292 27.46 29.09 1.24
N GLY A 293 26.45 28.64 1.99
CA GLY A 293 25.06 29.05 1.79
C GLY A 293 24.27 28.18 0.81
N HIS A 294 22.95 28.29 0.89
CA HIS A 294 22.01 27.43 0.15
C HIS A 294 22.09 27.62 -1.37
N ASP A 295 22.17 28.87 -1.84
CA ASP A 295 22.25 29.20 -3.28
C ASP A 295 23.48 28.57 -3.93
N TRP A 296 24.62 28.64 -3.26
CA TRP A 296 25.85 28.03 -3.74
C TRP A 296 25.69 26.51 -3.86
N ILE A 297 25.14 25.85 -2.83
CA ILE A 297 24.92 24.39 -2.84
C ILE A 297 23.97 23.99 -3.98
N ILE A 298 22.84 24.70 -4.13
CA ILE A 298 21.89 24.46 -5.22
C ILE A 298 22.58 24.62 -6.58
N GLN A 299 23.39 25.66 -6.75
CA GLN A 299 24.08 25.91 -8.02
C GLN A 299 25.09 24.81 -8.33
N GLN A 300 25.89 24.36 -7.35
CA GLN A 300 26.79 23.22 -7.56
C GLN A 300 26.02 21.96 -7.99
N MET A 301 24.86 21.70 -7.40
CA MET A 301 24.04 20.55 -7.81
C MET A 301 23.42 20.72 -9.20
N LYS A 302 23.05 21.94 -9.61
CA LYS A 302 22.62 22.23 -10.99
C LYS A 302 23.77 22.04 -11.98
N ASP A 303 24.94 22.60 -11.69
CA ASP A 303 26.14 22.53 -12.54
C ASP A 303 26.65 21.09 -12.70
N SER A 304 26.42 20.23 -11.70
CA SER A 304 26.78 18.81 -11.78
C SER A 304 25.96 18.01 -12.80
N GLY A 305 24.81 18.52 -13.24
CA GLY A 305 23.88 17.78 -14.10
C GLY A 305 23.18 16.60 -13.41
N MET A 306 23.27 16.46 -12.08
CA MET A 306 22.66 15.35 -11.33
C MET A 306 21.14 15.26 -11.54
N ARG A 307 20.69 14.16 -12.15
CA ARG A 307 19.27 13.78 -12.29
C ARG A 307 18.84 12.81 -11.20
N GLY A 308 17.57 12.88 -10.80
CA GLY A 308 17.00 12.09 -9.70
C GLY A 308 17.15 10.58 -9.93
N ARG A 309 17.73 9.89 -8.94
CA ARG A 309 18.13 8.48 -9.02
C ARG A 309 17.05 7.48 -8.56
N GLY A 310 15.81 7.97 -8.39
CA GLY A 310 14.67 7.15 -7.96
C GLY A 310 13.81 6.60 -9.11
N GLY A 311 14.00 7.03 -10.35
CA GLY A 311 13.20 6.54 -11.50
C GLY A 311 12.82 7.63 -12.50
N ALA A 312 12.30 8.75 -12.02
CA ALA A 312 11.79 9.83 -12.87
C ALA A 312 12.88 10.65 -13.58
N GLY A 313 14.13 10.62 -13.12
CA GLY A 313 15.24 11.34 -13.75
C GLY A 313 15.08 12.86 -13.76
N PHE A 314 14.32 13.45 -12.83
CA PHE A 314 14.14 14.91 -12.77
C PHE A 314 15.43 15.62 -12.30
N PRO A 315 15.85 16.76 -12.87
CA PRO A 315 17.07 17.46 -12.46
C PRO A 315 17.06 17.86 -10.98
N SER A 316 17.99 17.32 -10.19
CA SER A 316 17.93 17.38 -8.71
C SER A 316 18.17 18.78 -8.17
N GLY A 317 19.17 19.49 -8.71
CA GLY A 317 19.43 20.89 -8.31
C GLY A 317 18.27 21.84 -8.64
N LEU A 318 17.55 21.59 -9.75
CA LEU A 318 16.32 22.33 -10.07
C LEU A 318 15.21 21.99 -9.06
N LYS A 319 15.02 20.71 -8.75
CA LYS A 319 14.02 20.26 -7.76
C LYS A 319 14.23 20.94 -6.41
N TRP A 320 15.47 21.00 -5.94
CA TRP A 320 15.81 21.60 -4.66
C TRP A 320 15.55 23.10 -4.64
N SER A 321 15.73 23.79 -5.78
CA SER A 321 15.46 25.22 -5.86
C SER A 321 13.99 25.60 -5.68
N PHE A 322 13.05 24.67 -5.84
CA PHE A 322 11.62 24.93 -5.59
C PHE A 322 11.30 25.20 -4.12
N MET A 323 12.14 24.72 -3.19
CA MET A 323 11.95 24.94 -1.75
C MET A 323 12.24 26.39 -1.33
N ASN A 324 13.12 27.09 -2.06
CA ASN A 324 13.54 28.46 -1.75
C ASN A 324 12.97 29.46 -2.78
N LYS A 325 11.67 29.38 -3.06
CA LYS A 325 11.00 30.32 -3.97
C LYS A 325 11.07 31.76 -3.43
N PRO A 326 10.99 32.81 -4.28
CA PRO A 326 11.03 34.19 -3.82
C PRO A 326 10.06 34.47 -2.67
N GLY A 327 10.58 35.01 -1.55
CA GLY A 327 9.79 35.29 -0.34
C GLY A 327 9.56 34.08 0.58
N TRP A 328 10.26 32.97 0.38
CA TRP A 328 10.19 31.79 1.24
C TRP A 328 10.54 32.10 2.71
N GLU A 329 11.35 33.13 2.95
CA GLU A 329 11.75 33.58 4.29
C GLU A 329 10.57 34.14 5.09
N LYS A 330 9.52 34.58 4.42
CA LYS A 330 8.29 35.11 5.04
C LYS A 330 7.31 34.00 5.42
N ASP A 331 7.50 32.78 4.93
CA ASP A 331 6.66 31.64 5.27
C ASP A 331 7.11 31.08 6.64
N PRO A 332 6.26 31.17 7.68
CA PRO A 332 6.64 30.76 9.03
C PRO A 332 6.66 29.23 9.20
N ARG A 333 6.18 28.47 8.21
CA ARG A 333 6.14 27.00 8.28
C ARG A 333 7.57 26.43 8.27
N PRO A 334 7.85 25.39 9.08
CA PRO A 334 9.10 24.65 8.95
C PRO A 334 9.19 24.01 7.56
N ARG A 335 10.40 23.72 7.11
CA ARG A 335 10.67 23.06 5.83
C ARG A 335 11.23 21.68 6.09
N TYR A 336 10.84 20.69 5.30
CA TYR A 336 11.28 19.32 5.51
C TYR A 336 11.96 18.75 4.28
N LEU A 337 13.01 17.97 4.52
CA LEU A 337 13.55 17.03 3.56
C LEU A 337 13.00 15.65 3.89
N VAL A 338 12.49 14.94 2.90
CA VAL A 338 12.07 13.56 3.08
C VAL A 338 12.90 12.68 2.16
N ILE A 339 13.58 11.70 2.74
CA ILE A 339 14.36 10.72 1.99
C ILE A 339 13.47 9.53 1.69
N ASN A 340 13.30 9.25 0.41
CA ASN A 340 12.65 8.04 -0.04
C ASN A 340 13.65 6.89 0.01
N ALA A 341 13.49 6.02 1.01
CA ALA A 341 14.26 4.80 1.23
C ALA A 341 13.34 3.56 1.30
N ASP A 342 12.18 3.63 0.64
CA ASP A 342 11.21 2.51 0.59
C ASP A 342 11.68 1.39 -0.34
N GLU A 343 12.29 1.71 -1.49
CA GLU A 343 12.87 0.72 -2.42
C GLU A 343 11.98 -0.53 -2.64
N GLY A 344 10.70 -0.31 -2.89
CA GLY A 344 9.74 -1.38 -3.18
C GLY A 344 9.87 -1.99 -4.59
N GLU A 345 10.57 -1.31 -5.50
CA GLU A 345 10.64 -1.65 -6.93
C GLU A 345 11.34 -2.99 -7.19
N PRO A 346 10.67 -3.98 -7.81
CA PRO A 346 11.27 -5.27 -8.12
C PRO A 346 12.57 -5.16 -8.93
N GLY A 347 13.60 -5.88 -8.49
CA GLY A 347 14.95 -5.83 -9.04
C GLY A 347 15.86 -4.77 -8.42
N THR A 348 15.32 -3.84 -7.63
CA THR A 348 16.08 -2.73 -7.04
C THR A 348 16.55 -3.10 -5.63
N CYS A 349 17.85 -2.95 -5.36
CA CYS A 349 18.45 -3.17 -4.04
C CYS A 349 19.68 -2.28 -3.81
N LYS A 350 19.77 -1.14 -4.49
CA LYS A 350 20.88 -0.17 -4.42
C LYS A 350 20.81 0.74 -3.18
N ASP A 351 19.62 1.17 -2.78
CA ASP A 351 19.41 2.07 -1.64
C ASP A 351 19.62 1.29 -0.34
N ARG A 352 19.23 0.01 -0.33
CA ARG A 352 19.61 -0.96 0.70
C ARG A 352 21.13 -1.01 0.94
N GLU A 353 21.94 -1.09 -0.13
CA GLU A 353 23.41 -1.11 0.00
C GLU A 353 23.96 0.17 0.63
N ILE A 354 23.40 1.33 0.27
CA ILE A 354 23.80 2.62 0.86
C ILE A 354 23.46 2.65 2.35
N MET A 355 22.24 2.26 2.73
CA MET A 355 21.81 2.30 4.13
C MET A 355 22.61 1.37 5.04
N ARG A 356 23.02 0.18 4.56
CA ARG A 356 23.81 -0.76 5.36
C ARG A 356 25.31 -0.53 5.32
N GLY A 357 25.84 -0.07 4.19
CA GLY A 357 27.28 0.04 3.94
C GLY A 357 27.88 1.43 4.18
N ASP A 358 27.16 2.48 3.78
CA ASP A 358 27.60 3.88 3.91
C ASP A 358 26.49 4.78 4.53
N PRO A 359 25.92 4.43 5.72
CA PRO A 359 24.84 5.22 6.32
C PRO A 359 25.25 6.66 6.65
N HIS A 360 26.51 6.89 7.06
CA HIS A 360 27.02 8.25 7.32
C HIS A 360 27.03 9.14 6.08
N LYS A 361 27.27 8.58 4.90
CA LYS A 361 27.23 9.32 3.63
C LYS A 361 25.81 9.79 3.33
N LEU A 362 24.79 8.97 3.64
CA LEU A 362 23.39 9.37 3.55
C LEU A 362 23.05 10.47 4.57
N ILE A 363 23.46 10.32 5.83
CA ILE A 363 23.17 11.30 6.90
C ILE A 363 23.85 12.65 6.58
N GLU A 364 25.09 12.64 6.13
CA GLU A 364 25.77 13.85 5.64
C GLU A 364 25.03 14.45 4.44
N GLY A 365 24.59 13.61 3.51
CA GLY A 365 23.73 14.00 2.39
C GLY A 365 22.46 14.70 2.84
N CYS A 366 21.79 14.20 3.88
CA CYS A 366 20.61 14.81 4.45
C CYS A 366 20.91 16.21 4.96
N LEU A 367 22.03 16.40 5.66
CA LEU A 367 22.44 17.71 6.17
C LEU A 367 22.76 18.70 5.05
N VAL A 368 23.51 18.27 4.03
CA VAL A 368 23.92 19.11 2.90
C VAL A 368 22.72 19.47 2.02
N ALA A 369 21.87 18.51 1.66
CA ALA A 369 20.66 18.76 0.90
C ALA A 369 19.64 19.56 1.73
N GLY A 370 19.52 19.27 3.03
CA GLY A 370 18.71 20.02 3.97
C GLY A 370 19.12 21.49 4.01
N ARG A 371 20.42 21.77 4.15
CA ARG A 371 20.97 23.13 4.10
C ARG A 371 20.71 23.81 2.75
N ALA A 372 20.77 23.09 1.64
CA ALA A 372 20.46 23.62 0.32
C ALA A 372 19.01 24.08 0.21
N MET A 373 18.08 23.37 0.87
CA MET A 373 16.64 23.66 0.83
C MET A 373 16.13 24.40 2.08
N ASN A 374 17.06 24.83 2.95
CA ASN A 374 16.79 25.41 4.27
C ASN A 374 15.77 24.58 5.09
N ALA A 375 15.90 23.26 5.05
CA ALA A 375 15.04 22.33 5.79
C ALA A 375 15.40 22.32 7.29
N ASN A 376 14.42 22.26 8.18
CA ASN A 376 14.63 22.15 9.62
C ASN A 376 14.98 20.73 10.06
N ALA A 377 14.50 19.73 9.32
CA ALA A 377 14.77 18.34 9.61
C ALA A 377 14.70 17.48 8.34
N ALA A 378 15.36 16.32 8.40
CA ALA A 378 15.19 15.22 7.46
C ALA A 378 14.39 14.08 8.08
N TYR A 379 13.42 13.56 7.34
CA TYR A 379 12.76 12.29 7.63
C TYR A 379 13.21 11.24 6.62
N ILE A 380 13.88 10.19 7.09
CA ILE A 380 14.26 9.05 6.26
C ILE A 380 13.14 8.01 6.36
N TYR A 381 12.33 7.91 5.31
CA TYR A 381 11.26 6.92 5.22
C TYR A 381 11.82 5.62 4.67
N VAL A 382 12.03 4.65 5.56
CA VAL A 382 12.65 3.36 5.24
C VAL A 382 11.58 2.29 5.11
N ARG A 383 11.76 1.38 4.15
CA ARG A 383 10.91 0.20 3.96
C ARG A 383 10.69 -0.57 5.26
N GLY A 384 9.49 -1.12 5.45
CA GLY A 384 9.13 -1.88 6.65
C GLY A 384 9.98 -3.14 6.85
N GLU A 385 10.33 -3.81 5.76
CA GLU A 385 11.09 -5.05 5.71
C GLU A 385 12.59 -4.85 5.99
N PHE A 386 13.10 -3.63 5.86
CA PHE A 386 14.50 -3.27 6.05
C PHE A 386 14.85 -3.00 7.52
N TYR A 387 14.51 -3.95 8.40
CA TYR A 387 14.69 -3.80 9.85
C TYR A 387 16.16 -3.64 10.25
N LEU A 388 17.07 -4.43 9.65
CA LEU A 388 18.50 -4.36 9.97
C LEU A 388 19.13 -3.07 9.46
N GLU A 389 18.73 -2.63 8.27
CA GLU A 389 19.17 -1.38 7.68
C GLU A 389 18.70 -0.18 8.51
N VAL A 390 17.46 -0.20 9.03
CA VAL A 390 16.98 0.79 10.01
C VAL A 390 17.84 0.79 11.28
N ALA A 391 18.18 -0.39 11.82
CA ALA A 391 19.03 -0.49 13.01
C ALA A 391 20.43 0.09 12.77
N HIS A 392 21.04 -0.20 11.61
CA HIS A 392 22.33 0.35 11.21
C HIS A 392 22.27 1.87 11.04
N LEU A 393 21.24 2.37 10.36
CA LEU A 393 21.05 3.79 10.15
C LEU A 393 20.82 4.54 11.47
N GLN A 394 20.01 3.98 12.37
CA GLN A 394 19.75 4.56 13.69
C GLN A 394 21.02 4.60 14.55
N HIS A 395 21.88 3.59 14.44
CA HIS A 395 23.18 3.57 15.09
C HIS A 395 24.09 4.70 14.56
N ALA A 396 24.23 4.82 13.25
CA ALA A 396 25.02 5.88 12.61
C ALA A 396 24.47 7.30 12.91
N ILE A 397 23.14 7.47 12.99
CA ILE A 397 22.50 8.71 13.43
C ILE A 397 22.91 9.03 14.87
N LYS A 398 22.88 8.05 15.77
CA LYS A 398 23.28 8.24 17.17
C LYS A 398 24.76 8.65 17.28
N GLU A 399 25.64 8.04 16.49
CA GLU A 399 27.05 8.45 16.41
C GLU A 399 27.19 9.90 15.90
N ALA A 400 26.43 10.28 14.87
CA ALA A 400 26.46 11.63 14.31
C ALA A 400 25.94 12.69 15.30
N TYR A 401 24.91 12.39 16.09
CA TYR A 401 24.46 13.26 17.18
C TYR A 401 25.52 13.35 18.29
N ALA A 402 26.14 12.24 18.68
CA ALA A 402 27.16 12.22 19.74
C ALA A 402 28.42 13.03 19.38
N ASP A 403 28.79 13.07 18.11
CA ASP A 403 29.92 13.85 17.59
C ASP A 403 29.55 15.30 17.20
N GLY A 404 28.30 15.72 17.40
CA GLY A 404 27.83 17.07 17.07
C GLY A 404 27.76 17.38 15.57
N LEU A 405 27.68 16.34 14.73
CA LEU A 405 27.60 16.48 13.26
C LEU A 405 26.20 16.86 12.79
N ILE A 406 25.17 16.44 13.53
CA ILE A 406 23.75 16.78 13.33
C ILE A 406 23.13 17.20 14.67
N GLY A 407 21.90 17.71 14.62
CA GLY A 407 21.19 18.30 15.75
C GLY A 407 21.38 19.80 15.84
N LYS A 408 21.42 20.33 17.07
CA LYS A 408 21.68 21.75 17.30
C LYS A 408 23.10 22.11 16.86
N ASN A 409 23.24 23.20 16.10
CA ASN A 409 24.51 23.69 15.58
C ASN A 409 25.30 22.60 14.84
N ALA A 410 24.66 21.94 13.87
CA ALA A 410 25.22 20.84 13.09
C ALA A 410 26.60 21.17 12.51
N CYS A 411 27.59 20.33 12.78
CA CYS A 411 29.01 20.53 12.41
C CYS A 411 29.61 21.85 12.94
N GLY A 412 29.03 22.48 13.97
CA GLY A 412 29.48 23.77 14.48
C GLY A 412 29.30 24.93 13.48
N SER A 413 28.30 24.85 12.60
CA SER A 413 28.05 25.79 11.50
C SER A 413 27.05 26.91 11.81
N GLY A 414 26.32 26.83 12.92
CA GLY A 414 25.21 27.71 13.28
C GLY A 414 23.85 27.27 12.72
N TYR A 415 23.78 26.11 12.04
CA TYR A 415 22.58 25.56 11.45
C TYR A 415 22.04 24.39 12.27
N ASP A 416 20.79 24.48 12.72
CA ASP A 416 20.10 23.40 13.44
C ASP A 416 19.45 22.44 12.44
N PHE A 417 19.74 21.14 12.56
CA PHE A 417 19.21 20.15 11.63
C PHE A 417 19.09 18.76 12.27
N ASP A 418 17.86 18.29 12.45
CA ASP A 418 17.59 16.95 12.98
C ASP A 418 17.35 15.91 11.88
N VAL A 419 17.66 14.65 12.20
CA VAL A 419 17.42 13.51 11.30
C VAL A 419 16.60 12.45 12.02
N TYR A 420 15.44 12.15 11.48
CA TYR A 420 14.49 11.18 11.99
C TYR A 420 14.39 9.98 11.03
N VAL A 421 14.24 8.77 11.57
CA VAL A 421 13.93 7.58 10.78
C VAL A 421 12.48 7.20 11.00
N HIS A 422 11.73 7.05 9.91
CA HIS A 422 10.36 6.58 9.92
C HIS A 422 10.28 5.26 9.15
N LYS A 423 9.65 4.24 9.74
CA LYS A 423 9.56 2.91 9.13
C LYS A 423 8.18 2.73 8.48
N GLY A 424 8.17 2.37 7.20
CA GLY A 424 6.96 1.94 6.50
C GLY A 424 6.48 0.55 6.93
N ALA A 425 5.53 -0.01 6.19
CA ALA A 425 4.89 -1.29 6.54
C ALA A 425 4.64 -2.21 5.34
N GLY A 426 5.56 -2.19 4.36
CA GLY A 426 5.54 -3.12 3.21
C GLY A 426 4.51 -2.76 2.14
N ALA A 427 4.57 -1.53 1.62
CA ALA A 427 3.68 -1.08 0.55
C ALA A 427 4.48 -0.30 -0.50
N TYR A 428 4.65 -0.87 -1.70
CA TYR A 428 5.41 -0.24 -2.79
C TYR A 428 4.84 1.12 -3.19
N ILE A 429 3.52 1.30 -3.12
CA ILE A 429 2.89 2.59 -3.39
C ILE A 429 3.38 3.69 -2.45
N CYS A 430 3.79 3.37 -1.22
CA CYS A 430 4.38 4.34 -0.29
C CYS A 430 5.78 4.81 -0.72
N GLY A 431 6.40 4.17 -1.73
CA GLY A 431 7.57 4.68 -2.41
C GLY A 431 7.27 5.82 -3.40
N GLU A 432 6.00 6.10 -3.72
CA GLU A 432 5.63 7.29 -4.51
C GLU A 432 5.73 8.55 -3.63
N GLU A 433 6.25 9.64 -4.20
CA GLU A 433 6.57 10.88 -3.47
C GLU A 433 5.44 11.43 -2.57
N THR A 434 4.20 11.49 -3.06
CA THR A 434 3.08 12.02 -2.28
C THR A 434 2.40 10.99 -1.38
N ALA A 435 2.39 9.71 -1.79
CA ALA A 435 1.94 8.62 -0.93
C ALA A 435 2.86 8.43 0.28
N LEU A 436 4.16 8.60 0.09
CA LEU A 436 5.16 8.57 1.16
C LEU A 436 4.88 9.64 2.21
N ILE A 437 4.57 10.86 1.75
CA ILE A 437 4.17 11.96 2.63
C ILE A 437 2.93 11.59 3.44
N GLU A 438 1.88 11.08 2.80
CA GLU A 438 0.64 10.67 3.48
C GLU A 438 0.89 9.53 4.49
N SER A 439 1.72 8.55 4.13
CA SER A 439 2.10 7.47 5.03
C SER A 439 2.88 7.99 6.24
N LEU A 440 3.80 8.92 6.04
CA LEU A 440 4.59 9.52 7.12
C LEU A 440 3.73 10.40 8.05
N GLU A 441 2.65 10.99 7.54
CA GLU A 441 1.63 11.67 8.33
C GLU A 441 0.70 10.73 9.13
N GLY A 442 0.91 9.41 9.04
CA GLY A 442 0.10 8.40 9.72
C GLY A 442 -1.23 8.10 9.03
N LYS A 443 -1.41 8.51 7.77
CA LYS A 443 -2.56 8.16 6.94
C LYS A 443 -2.24 6.93 6.07
N GLN A 444 -3.23 6.47 5.31
CA GLN A 444 -2.99 5.48 4.27
C GLN A 444 -2.07 6.08 3.20
N GLY A 445 -1.11 5.30 2.67
CA GLY A 445 -0.21 5.69 1.58
C GLY A 445 -0.91 5.83 0.23
N LYS A 446 -1.87 6.75 0.14
CA LYS A 446 -2.64 7.09 -1.05
C LYS A 446 -2.11 8.40 -1.61
N PRO A 447 -1.59 8.42 -2.85
CA PRO A 447 -1.04 9.63 -3.46
C PRO A 447 -1.98 10.84 -3.43
N ARG A 448 -1.39 12.04 -3.35
CA ARG A 448 -2.10 13.31 -3.53
C ARG A 448 -2.13 13.68 -5.00
N LEU A 449 -3.22 14.31 -5.44
CA LEU A 449 -3.26 14.92 -6.76
C LEU A 449 -2.29 16.12 -6.81
N LYS A 450 -1.53 16.24 -7.90
CA LYS A 450 -0.67 17.39 -8.17
C LYS A 450 -1.40 18.29 -9.18
N PRO A 451 -1.59 19.60 -8.93
CA PRO A 451 -1.21 20.40 -7.74
C PRO A 451 -2.15 20.21 -6.52
N PRO A 452 -1.71 20.55 -5.28
CA PRO A 452 -0.45 21.25 -4.94
C PRO A 452 0.79 20.35 -4.94
N PHE A 453 1.93 20.90 -5.35
CA PHE A 453 3.21 20.17 -5.31
C PHE A 453 3.76 20.09 -3.88
N PRO A 454 4.55 19.05 -3.54
CA PRO A 454 5.14 18.92 -2.20
C PRO A 454 5.99 20.13 -1.76
N ALA A 455 6.66 20.80 -2.71
CA ALA A 455 7.46 21.99 -2.43
C ALA A 455 6.62 23.17 -1.88
N ASP A 456 5.31 23.17 -2.12
CA ASP A 456 4.38 24.14 -1.54
C ASP A 456 3.67 23.58 -0.30
N VAL A 457 3.10 22.37 -0.42
CA VAL A 457 2.31 21.70 0.61
C VAL A 457 2.64 20.20 0.61
N GLY A 458 3.64 19.83 1.38
CA GLY A 458 4.10 18.47 1.59
C GLY A 458 3.72 17.92 2.96
N VAL A 459 4.69 17.38 3.69
CA VAL A 459 4.47 16.74 4.99
C VAL A 459 3.98 17.74 6.02
N PHE A 460 2.92 17.37 6.75
CA PHE A 460 2.26 18.21 7.75
C PHE A 460 1.78 19.55 7.19
N GLY A 461 1.47 19.60 5.89
CA GLY A 461 1.12 20.84 5.19
C GLY A 461 2.28 21.82 5.00
N CYS A 462 3.52 21.39 5.22
CA CYS A 462 4.73 22.20 5.15
C CYS A 462 5.49 21.99 3.83
N PRO A 463 6.25 22.99 3.34
CA PRO A 463 7.11 22.83 2.17
C PRO A 463 8.04 21.63 2.34
N THR A 464 8.02 20.71 1.37
CA THR A 464 8.77 19.45 1.45
C THR A 464 9.33 19.05 0.09
N THR A 465 10.55 18.53 0.08
CA THR A 465 11.08 17.82 -1.09
C THR A 465 11.35 16.38 -0.74
N VAL A 466 10.82 15.45 -1.56
CA VAL A 466 11.15 14.03 -1.48
C VAL A 466 12.30 13.73 -2.44
N ALA A 467 13.36 13.10 -1.96
CA ALA A 467 14.51 12.72 -2.79
C ALA A 467 14.98 11.29 -2.48
N ASN A 468 15.44 10.57 -3.50
CA ASN A 468 15.94 9.20 -3.31
C ASN A 468 17.26 9.18 -2.52
N VAL A 469 17.50 8.10 -1.77
CA VAL A 469 18.74 7.84 -1.01
C VAL A 469 19.99 8.10 -1.85
N GLU A 470 20.11 7.48 -3.03
CA GLU A 470 21.30 7.63 -3.90
C GLU A 470 21.57 9.09 -4.31
N THR A 471 20.53 9.87 -4.64
CA THR A 471 20.71 11.28 -5.02
C THR A 471 21.21 12.12 -3.85
N VAL A 472 20.67 11.89 -2.66
CA VAL A 472 21.02 12.68 -1.47
C VAL A 472 22.39 12.27 -0.93
N ALA A 473 22.69 10.98 -0.87
CA ALA A 473 23.98 10.48 -0.41
C ALA A 473 25.15 10.85 -1.34
N ALA A 474 24.91 11.02 -2.64
CA ALA A 474 25.95 11.46 -3.57
C ALA A 474 26.31 12.95 -3.43
N ALA A 475 25.38 13.80 -2.96
CA ALA A 475 25.53 15.25 -2.99
C ALA A 475 26.76 15.80 -2.24
N PRO A 476 27.11 15.33 -1.03
CA PRO A 476 28.31 15.81 -0.34
C PRO A 476 29.59 15.54 -1.15
N THR A 477 29.67 14.37 -1.79
CA THR A 477 30.84 13.97 -2.59
C THR A 477 30.95 14.81 -3.86
N ILE A 478 29.83 15.08 -4.53
CA ILE A 478 29.77 15.95 -5.71
C ILE A 478 30.28 17.35 -5.37
N ILE A 479 29.84 17.90 -4.24
CA ILE A 479 30.24 19.23 -3.82
C ILE A 479 31.70 19.28 -3.40
N ARG A 480 32.20 18.25 -2.70
CA ARG A 480 33.61 18.14 -2.31
C ARG A 480 34.56 18.01 -3.50
N ARG A 481 34.22 17.16 -4.48
CA ARG A 481 35.06 16.89 -5.65
C ARG A 481 34.88 17.91 -6.76
N GLY A 482 33.79 18.68 -6.72
CA GLY A 482 33.43 19.68 -7.70
C GLY A 482 32.41 19.16 -8.71
N PRO A 483 31.47 20.01 -9.16
CA PRO A 483 30.40 19.62 -10.06
C PRO A 483 30.91 19.19 -11.45
N THR A 484 32.01 19.79 -11.92
CA THR A 484 32.62 19.45 -13.21
C THR A 484 33.20 18.05 -13.24
N TRP A 485 33.70 17.53 -12.11
CA TRP A 485 34.16 16.15 -12.01
C TRP A 485 32.98 15.18 -12.22
N PHE A 486 31.86 15.42 -11.56
CA PHE A 486 30.66 14.59 -11.72
C PHE A 486 30.05 14.73 -13.13
N ALA A 487 30.01 15.95 -13.65
CA ALA A 487 29.54 16.25 -15.01
C ALA A 487 30.45 15.69 -16.11
N GLY A 488 31.71 15.34 -15.77
CA GLY A 488 32.67 14.75 -16.69
C GLY A 488 32.31 13.33 -17.14
N PHE A 489 31.51 12.63 -16.33
CA PHE A 489 31.01 11.27 -16.57
C PHE A 489 29.68 11.26 -17.32
N GLY A 490 29.49 10.24 -18.17
CA GLY A 490 28.26 10.02 -18.93
C GLY A 490 28.07 10.98 -20.11
N ARG A 491 26.95 10.80 -20.82
CA ARG A 491 26.55 11.69 -21.92
C ARG A 491 26.03 13.02 -21.41
N ASP A 492 25.93 14.00 -22.32
CA ASP A 492 25.20 15.23 -22.05
C ASP A 492 23.76 14.90 -21.59
N LYS A 493 23.27 15.69 -20.63
CA LYS A 493 22.00 15.50 -19.89
C LYS A 493 21.87 14.17 -19.13
N ASN A 494 22.92 13.37 -19.08
CA ASN A 494 22.95 12.07 -18.40
C ASN A 494 24.22 11.92 -17.56
N GLN A 495 24.56 12.98 -16.83
CA GLN A 495 25.84 13.07 -16.14
C GLN A 495 25.93 12.19 -14.88
N GLY A 496 27.16 11.76 -14.61
CA GLY A 496 27.58 11.20 -13.33
C GLY A 496 27.70 9.69 -13.29
N THR A 497 27.64 9.15 -12.07
CA THR A 497 27.64 7.72 -11.80
C THR A 497 26.25 7.25 -11.39
N LYS A 498 26.04 5.92 -11.44
CA LYS A 498 24.80 5.26 -11.05
C LYS A 498 25.11 3.91 -10.40
N LEU A 499 24.40 3.60 -9.32
CA LEU A 499 24.32 2.24 -8.81
C LEU A 499 23.37 1.41 -9.68
N PHE A 500 23.91 0.38 -10.32
CA PHE A 500 23.16 -0.62 -11.08
C PHE A 500 22.94 -1.86 -10.22
N ALA A 501 21.69 -2.30 -10.10
CA ALA A 501 21.35 -3.55 -9.43
C ALA A 501 21.05 -4.59 -10.51
N ILE A 502 22.02 -5.46 -10.83
CA ILE A 502 21.86 -6.50 -11.85
C ILE A 502 21.37 -7.79 -11.20
N SER A 503 20.26 -8.30 -11.69
CA SER A 503 19.55 -9.47 -11.18
C SER A 503 19.05 -10.37 -12.31
N GLY A 504 18.46 -11.53 -11.95
CA GLY A 504 17.95 -12.50 -12.92
C GLY A 504 19.01 -13.49 -13.41
N HIS A 505 18.96 -13.85 -14.69
CA HIS A 505 19.73 -14.93 -15.29
C HIS A 505 21.15 -14.48 -15.74
N VAL A 506 21.94 -13.96 -14.81
CA VAL A 506 23.37 -13.69 -14.97
C VAL A 506 24.20 -14.64 -14.12
N ASN A 507 25.50 -14.79 -14.43
CA ASN A 507 26.36 -15.70 -13.68
C ASN A 507 26.62 -15.22 -12.25
N ASN A 508 26.82 -13.91 -12.06
CA ASN A 508 27.06 -13.29 -10.75
C ASN A 508 26.18 -12.04 -10.58
N PRO A 509 24.94 -12.18 -10.07
CA PRO A 509 24.09 -11.04 -9.74
C PRO A 509 24.78 -10.12 -8.72
N CYS A 510 24.78 -8.81 -8.96
CA CYS A 510 25.48 -7.85 -8.09
C CYS A 510 24.87 -6.44 -8.16
N VAL A 511 25.14 -5.64 -7.13
CA VAL A 511 24.95 -4.18 -7.16
C VAL A 511 26.30 -3.54 -7.38
N VAL A 512 26.46 -2.76 -8.45
CA VAL A 512 27.75 -2.11 -8.78
C VAL A 512 27.52 -0.65 -9.15
N GLU A 513 28.34 0.24 -8.63
CA GLU A 513 28.38 1.63 -9.11
C GLU A 513 29.09 1.64 -10.47
N GLU A 514 28.64 2.42 -11.43
CA GLU A 514 29.36 2.53 -12.70
C GLU A 514 29.07 3.90 -13.33
N GLU A 515 29.85 4.26 -14.36
CA GLU A 515 29.58 5.45 -15.14
C GLU A 515 28.19 5.38 -15.78
N MET A 516 27.45 6.49 -15.76
CA MET A 516 26.26 6.64 -16.60
C MET A 516 26.64 6.46 -18.07
N SER A 517 25.67 6.04 -18.90
CA SER A 517 25.86 5.81 -20.33
C SER A 517 26.81 4.66 -20.70
N ILE A 518 27.22 3.81 -19.75
CA ILE A 518 27.89 2.54 -20.07
C ILE A 518 27.01 1.68 -20.99
N PRO A 519 27.55 1.02 -22.03
CA PRO A 519 26.80 0.05 -22.83
C PRO A 519 26.20 -1.06 -21.95
N LEU A 520 24.92 -1.40 -22.15
CA LEU A 520 24.24 -2.42 -21.33
C LEU A 520 24.94 -3.79 -21.41
N LYS A 521 25.39 -4.18 -22.60
CA LYS A 521 26.16 -5.41 -22.80
C LYS A 521 27.46 -5.40 -21.99
N GLU A 522 28.21 -4.31 -22.03
CA GLU A 522 29.47 -4.16 -21.31
C GLU A 522 29.26 -4.24 -19.79
N LEU A 523 28.21 -3.60 -19.27
CA LEU A 523 27.82 -3.67 -17.86
C LEU A 523 27.64 -5.12 -17.39
N ILE A 524 26.90 -5.92 -18.16
CA ILE A 524 26.59 -7.32 -17.83
C ILE A 524 27.82 -8.22 -17.98
N GLU A 525 28.54 -8.12 -19.10
CA GLU A 525 29.69 -8.96 -19.37
C GLU A 525 30.84 -8.70 -18.37
N ARG A 526 31.11 -7.42 -18.06
CA ARG A 526 32.21 -7.05 -17.17
C ARG A 526 31.93 -7.36 -15.71
N HIS A 527 30.78 -6.96 -15.18
CA HIS A 527 30.54 -6.99 -13.73
C HIS A 527 29.83 -8.24 -13.25
N CYS A 528 28.98 -8.83 -14.09
CA CYS A 528 28.21 -10.02 -13.72
C CYS A 528 28.83 -11.31 -14.27
N GLY A 529 29.90 -11.21 -15.05
CA GLY A 529 30.50 -12.33 -15.77
C GLY A 529 29.62 -12.86 -16.91
N GLY A 530 28.72 -12.03 -17.45
CA GLY A 530 27.85 -12.37 -18.57
C GLY A 530 26.52 -13.03 -18.19
N VAL A 531 25.69 -13.21 -19.21
CA VAL A 531 24.41 -13.93 -19.14
C VAL A 531 24.67 -15.42 -18.91
N ARG A 532 23.79 -16.10 -18.18
CA ARG A 532 23.86 -17.55 -17.97
C ARG A 532 23.83 -18.27 -19.32
N GLY A 533 24.86 -19.06 -19.62
CA GLY A 533 24.99 -19.74 -20.93
C GLY A 533 25.52 -18.87 -22.08
N GLY A 534 26.02 -17.66 -21.77
CA GLY A 534 26.57 -16.72 -22.76
C GLY A 534 25.56 -15.73 -23.31
N TRP A 535 26.05 -14.66 -23.94
CA TRP A 535 25.21 -13.56 -24.46
C TRP A 535 24.19 -14.03 -25.50
N ASP A 536 24.50 -15.07 -26.28
CA ASP A 536 23.58 -15.65 -27.26
C ASP A 536 22.37 -16.37 -26.64
N ASN A 537 22.45 -16.70 -25.35
CA ASN A 537 21.34 -17.25 -24.59
C ASN A 537 20.39 -16.16 -24.05
N LEU A 538 20.66 -14.87 -24.30
CA LEU A 538 19.78 -13.79 -23.86
C LEU A 538 18.45 -13.80 -24.62
N LEU A 539 17.35 -13.67 -23.87
CA LEU A 539 16.00 -13.44 -24.42
C LEU A 539 15.70 -11.94 -24.46
N GLY A 540 15.80 -11.29 -23.30
CA GLY A 540 15.57 -9.86 -23.14
C GLY A 540 15.93 -9.36 -21.75
N ILE A 541 15.96 -8.03 -21.61
CA ILE A 541 16.35 -7.37 -20.37
C ILE A 541 15.34 -6.29 -20.04
N VAL A 542 14.93 -6.22 -18.77
CA VAL A 542 14.21 -5.06 -18.23
C VAL A 542 15.26 -4.15 -17.59
N PRO A 543 15.61 -3.00 -18.20
CA PRO A 543 16.81 -2.24 -17.82
C PRO A 543 16.66 -1.38 -16.55
N GLY A 544 15.45 -1.18 -16.03
CA GLY A 544 15.16 -0.12 -15.06
C GLY A 544 14.20 -0.44 -13.93
N GLY A 545 14.09 -1.72 -13.54
CA GLY A 545 13.09 -2.22 -12.59
C GLY A 545 11.83 -2.69 -13.31
N SER A 546 10.96 -3.45 -12.63
CA SER A 546 9.78 -4.04 -13.28
C SER A 546 8.83 -3.03 -13.92
N SER A 547 8.93 -1.74 -13.60
CA SER A 547 8.09 -0.67 -14.14
C SER A 547 8.36 -0.36 -15.61
N VAL A 548 9.50 -0.77 -16.17
CA VAL A 548 9.91 -0.35 -17.52
C VAL A 548 9.69 -1.46 -18.57
N PRO A 549 9.48 -1.10 -19.86
CA PRO A 549 9.37 -2.08 -20.94
C PRO A 549 10.63 -2.95 -21.08
N ILE A 550 10.44 -4.24 -21.32
CA ILE A 550 11.52 -5.17 -21.70
C ILE A 550 12.13 -4.77 -23.06
N LEU A 551 13.45 -4.93 -23.18
CA LEU A 551 14.20 -4.81 -24.43
C LEU A 551 14.60 -6.20 -24.95
N PRO A 552 14.41 -6.51 -26.24
CA PRO A 552 14.89 -7.74 -26.84
C PRO A 552 16.42 -7.71 -27.02
N LYS A 553 17.05 -8.88 -27.20
CA LYS A 553 18.51 -9.02 -27.36
C LYS A 553 19.14 -7.98 -28.31
N HIS A 554 18.59 -7.82 -29.52
CA HIS A 554 19.16 -6.92 -30.53
C HIS A 554 19.20 -5.44 -30.10
N LYS A 555 18.24 -5.00 -29.26
CA LYS A 555 18.29 -3.66 -28.66
C LYS A 555 19.27 -3.59 -27.50
N CYS A 556 19.38 -4.65 -26.71
CA CYS A 556 20.31 -4.71 -25.59
C CYS A 556 21.78 -4.56 -26.02
N GLU A 557 22.11 -4.88 -27.28
CA GLU A 557 23.43 -4.72 -27.87
C GLU A 557 23.77 -3.26 -28.25
N GLU A 558 22.75 -2.43 -28.50
CA GLU A 558 22.89 -1.06 -28.98
C GLU A 558 22.75 -0.01 -27.86
N VAL A 559 21.99 -0.33 -26.81
CA VAL A 559 21.60 0.67 -25.81
C VAL A 559 22.70 1.01 -24.81
N LEU A 560 22.70 2.29 -24.42
CA LEU A 560 23.49 2.79 -23.30
C LEU A 560 22.61 2.88 -22.04
N MET A 561 23.21 2.64 -20.88
CA MET A 561 22.54 2.69 -19.59
C MET A 561 22.44 4.14 -19.09
N ASP A 562 21.59 4.91 -19.75
CA ASP A 562 21.19 6.25 -19.34
C ASP A 562 19.71 6.54 -19.64
N PHE A 563 19.20 7.70 -19.18
CA PHE A 563 17.77 8.01 -19.29
C PHE A 563 17.32 8.23 -20.72
N ASP A 564 18.15 8.88 -21.55
CA ASP A 564 17.72 9.29 -22.88
C ASP A 564 17.85 8.15 -23.90
N SER A 565 18.93 7.37 -23.88
CA SER A 565 19.14 6.22 -24.78
C SER A 565 18.07 5.14 -24.58
N LEU A 566 17.72 4.84 -23.33
CA LEU A 566 16.66 3.88 -23.03
C LEU A 566 15.29 4.40 -23.45
N ARG A 567 15.01 5.70 -23.28
CA ARG A 567 13.76 6.32 -23.76
C ARG A 567 13.66 6.30 -25.29
N GLU A 568 14.75 6.59 -25.99
CA GLU A 568 14.83 6.52 -27.46
C GLU A 568 14.57 5.09 -27.97
N ASN A 569 14.98 4.08 -27.20
CA ASN A 569 14.67 2.67 -27.47
C ASN A 569 13.36 2.20 -26.82
N GLN A 570 12.47 3.15 -26.51
CA GLN A 570 11.12 2.92 -26.00
C GLN A 570 11.05 2.07 -24.73
N SER A 571 12.05 2.23 -23.85
CA SER A 571 12.12 1.75 -22.48
C SER A 571 12.48 2.92 -21.55
N SER A 572 13.00 2.67 -20.34
CA SER A 572 13.43 3.71 -19.41
C SER A 572 14.51 3.17 -18.47
N LEU A 573 15.38 4.06 -17.96
CA LEU A 573 16.40 3.70 -16.98
C LEU A 573 15.81 3.33 -15.62
N GLY A 574 14.65 3.90 -15.27
CA GLY A 574 14.03 3.73 -13.96
C GLY A 574 15.05 3.84 -12.82
N THR A 575 15.09 2.85 -11.94
CA THR A 575 15.99 2.83 -10.78
C THR A 575 17.42 2.36 -11.12
N GLY A 576 17.70 1.94 -12.35
CA GLY A 576 18.93 1.24 -12.73
C GLY A 576 18.96 -0.24 -12.29
N ALA A 577 17.79 -0.82 -12.01
CA ALA A 577 17.64 -2.24 -11.73
C ALA A 577 17.53 -3.05 -13.03
N VAL A 578 18.59 -3.77 -13.38
CA VAL A 578 18.70 -4.55 -14.61
C VAL A 578 18.25 -5.99 -14.33
N ILE A 579 17.09 -6.39 -14.83
CA ILE A 579 16.56 -7.76 -14.70
C ILE A 579 16.82 -8.50 -16.01
N VAL A 580 17.76 -9.44 -15.98
CA VAL A 580 18.18 -10.23 -17.16
C VAL A 580 17.35 -11.51 -17.27
N MET A 581 16.81 -11.79 -18.45
CA MET A 581 16.08 -13.02 -18.76
C MET A 581 16.76 -13.75 -19.92
N ASP A 582 17.12 -15.01 -19.69
CA ASP A 582 17.65 -15.91 -20.73
C ASP A 582 16.51 -16.66 -21.46
N LYS A 583 16.83 -17.37 -22.54
CA LYS A 583 15.86 -18.11 -23.38
C LYS A 583 15.15 -19.27 -22.67
N SER A 584 15.58 -19.66 -21.47
CA SER A 584 14.86 -20.66 -20.67
C SER A 584 13.67 -20.07 -19.91
N THR A 585 13.49 -18.74 -19.97
CA THR A 585 12.43 -18.02 -19.28
C THR A 585 11.15 -17.99 -20.10
N ASP A 586 10.01 -18.28 -19.46
CA ASP A 586 8.72 -17.89 -20.00
C ASP A 586 8.49 -16.38 -19.73
N VAL A 587 8.75 -15.55 -20.74
CA VAL A 587 8.62 -14.09 -20.62
C VAL A 587 7.17 -13.66 -20.38
N VAL A 588 6.18 -14.37 -20.92
CA VAL A 588 4.76 -14.06 -20.69
C VAL A 588 4.41 -14.30 -19.22
N GLN A 589 4.90 -15.39 -18.63
CA GLN A 589 4.76 -15.66 -17.20
C GLN A 589 5.49 -14.61 -16.33
N ALA A 590 6.71 -14.21 -16.71
CA ALA A 590 7.46 -13.19 -15.97
C ALA A 590 6.70 -11.85 -15.93
N ILE A 591 6.17 -11.40 -17.06
CA ILE A 591 5.38 -10.17 -17.14
C ILE A 591 4.00 -10.32 -16.47
N SER A 592 3.37 -11.50 -16.55
CA SER A 592 2.17 -11.84 -15.77
C SER A 592 2.42 -11.70 -14.27
N ARG A 593 3.61 -12.11 -13.79
CA ARG A 593 4.02 -11.95 -12.39
C ARG A 593 4.19 -10.48 -11.99
N PHE A 594 4.68 -9.62 -12.90
CA PHE A 594 4.72 -8.16 -12.69
C PHE A 594 3.30 -7.56 -12.63
N ALA A 595 2.40 -7.96 -13.52
CA ALA A 595 1.00 -7.52 -13.48
C ALA A 595 0.33 -7.90 -12.14
N LYS A 596 0.58 -9.12 -11.64
CA LYS A 596 0.13 -9.57 -10.31
C LYS A 596 0.74 -8.73 -9.17
N PHE A 597 2.02 -8.34 -9.28
CA PHE A 597 2.67 -7.43 -8.33
C PHE A 597 1.99 -6.06 -8.31
N TYR A 598 1.80 -5.42 -9.47
CA TYR A 598 1.17 -4.09 -9.51
C TYR A 598 -0.30 -4.09 -9.09
N LYS A 599 -1.03 -5.19 -9.32
CA LYS A 599 -2.36 -5.39 -8.73
C LYS A 599 -2.32 -5.43 -7.20
N HIS A 600 -1.37 -6.18 -6.63
CA HIS A 600 -1.22 -6.31 -5.18
C HIS A 600 -0.80 -4.99 -4.51
N GLU A 601 0.13 -4.28 -5.15
CA GLU A 601 0.75 -3.06 -4.63
C GLU A 601 0.04 -1.76 -5.03
N SER A 602 -1.16 -1.85 -5.62
CA SER A 602 -1.98 -0.68 -5.91
C SER A 602 -2.79 -0.26 -4.68
N CYS A 603 -2.74 1.02 -4.29
CA CYS A 603 -3.52 1.55 -3.17
C CYS A 603 -5.04 1.61 -3.42
N GLY A 604 -5.48 1.36 -4.65
CA GLY A 604 -6.90 1.35 -5.03
C GLY A 604 -7.61 2.72 -5.02
N GLN A 605 -6.89 3.83 -4.97
CA GLN A 605 -7.51 5.16 -4.89
C GLN A 605 -8.21 5.57 -6.19
N CYS A 606 -7.48 5.64 -7.32
CA CYS A 606 -8.06 6.03 -8.61
C CYS A 606 -8.61 4.82 -9.38
N THR A 607 -9.79 4.97 -9.97
CA THR A 607 -10.50 3.87 -10.67
C THR A 607 -9.70 3.27 -11.82
N PRO A 608 -9.05 4.04 -12.72
CA PRO A 608 -8.32 3.43 -13.84
C PRO A 608 -7.16 2.53 -13.37
N CYS A 609 -6.48 2.90 -12.27
CA CYS A 609 -5.46 2.03 -11.68
C CYS A 609 -6.08 0.83 -10.92
N ARG A 610 -7.06 1.07 -10.04
CA ARG A 610 -7.67 0.04 -9.17
C ARG A 610 -8.27 -1.10 -9.99
N GLU A 611 -9.14 -0.75 -10.93
CA GLU A 611 -9.83 -1.74 -11.76
C GLU A 611 -8.94 -2.21 -12.90
N GLY A 612 -8.17 -1.29 -13.52
CA GLY A 612 -7.32 -1.60 -14.65
C GLY A 612 -6.19 -2.58 -14.32
N THR A 613 -5.48 -2.40 -13.20
CA THR A 613 -4.42 -3.36 -12.79
C THR A 613 -4.98 -4.75 -12.50
N THR A 614 -6.16 -4.83 -11.89
CA THR A 614 -6.87 -6.10 -11.68
C THR A 614 -7.24 -6.75 -13.01
N TRP A 615 -7.76 -5.97 -13.96
CA TRP A 615 -8.14 -6.46 -15.26
C TRP A 615 -6.92 -6.92 -16.08
N LEU A 616 -5.84 -6.13 -16.11
CA LEU A 616 -4.56 -6.48 -16.73
C LEU A 616 -4.02 -7.80 -16.18
N ALA A 617 -3.98 -7.98 -14.85
CA ALA A 617 -3.51 -9.22 -14.24
C ALA A 617 -4.37 -10.44 -14.67
N ASN A 618 -5.69 -10.28 -14.74
CA ASN A 618 -6.59 -11.35 -15.17
C ASN A 618 -6.43 -11.66 -16.68
N MET A 619 -6.17 -10.67 -17.52
CA MET A 619 -5.88 -10.87 -18.95
C MET A 619 -4.52 -11.56 -19.15
N MET A 620 -3.49 -11.11 -18.42
CA MET A 620 -2.16 -11.69 -18.47
C MET A 620 -2.13 -13.14 -17.99
N GLU A 621 -2.92 -13.51 -16.98
CA GLU A 621 -3.08 -14.89 -16.54
C GLU A 621 -3.69 -15.77 -17.65
N ARG A 622 -4.65 -15.24 -18.43
CA ARG A 622 -5.18 -15.97 -19.59
C ARG A 622 -4.13 -16.15 -20.70
N PHE A 623 -3.31 -15.13 -20.95
CA PHE A 623 -2.22 -15.24 -21.92
C PHE A 623 -1.11 -16.18 -21.46
N GLU A 624 -0.79 -16.17 -20.16
CA GLU A 624 0.14 -17.11 -19.54
C GLU A 624 -0.30 -18.56 -19.78
N GLU A 625 -1.59 -18.86 -19.57
CA GLU A 625 -2.19 -20.19 -19.80
C GLU A 625 -2.39 -20.53 -21.30
N GLY A 626 -2.41 -19.54 -22.19
CA GLY A 626 -2.76 -19.70 -23.61
C GLY A 626 -4.26 -19.70 -23.91
N ARG A 627 -5.13 -19.46 -22.92
CA ARG A 627 -6.60 -19.34 -23.11
C ARG A 627 -7.04 -17.94 -23.51
N GLY A 628 -6.17 -17.13 -24.11
CA GLY A 628 -6.54 -15.84 -24.68
C GLY A 628 -7.22 -15.98 -26.04
N ASN A 629 -7.91 -14.93 -26.46
CA ASN A 629 -8.36 -14.77 -27.85
C ASN A 629 -7.50 -13.68 -28.53
N ASN A 630 -7.26 -13.79 -29.85
CA ASN A 630 -6.45 -12.82 -30.59
C ASN A 630 -6.97 -11.38 -30.44
N ARG A 631 -8.29 -11.17 -30.36
CA ARG A 631 -8.88 -9.85 -30.12
C ARG A 631 -8.45 -9.25 -28.76
N GLU A 632 -8.18 -10.09 -27.77
CA GLU A 632 -7.76 -9.63 -26.45
C GLU A 632 -6.37 -8.99 -26.47
N ILE A 633 -5.51 -9.32 -27.44
CA ILE A 633 -4.18 -8.69 -27.58
C ILE A 633 -4.33 -7.18 -27.78
N ASP A 634 -5.18 -6.78 -28.72
CA ASP A 634 -5.39 -5.36 -29.00
C ASP A 634 -6.21 -4.69 -27.88
N MET A 635 -7.17 -5.41 -27.28
CA MET A 635 -7.92 -4.91 -26.11
C MET A 635 -7.03 -4.64 -24.90
N ILE A 636 -6.07 -5.54 -24.58
CA ILE A 636 -5.17 -5.31 -23.45
C ILE A 636 -4.27 -4.09 -23.73
N TYR A 637 -3.88 -3.88 -24.99
CA TYR A 637 -3.09 -2.72 -25.38
C TYR A 637 -3.89 -1.43 -25.21
N GLU A 638 -5.14 -1.39 -25.69
CA GLU A 638 -6.05 -0.26 -25.47
C GLU A 638 -6.26 0.03 -23.98
N LEU A 639 -6.46 -1.01 -23.17
CA LEU A 639 -6.60 -0.86 -21.72
C LEU A 639 -5.35 -0.23 -21.09
N THR A 640 -4.15 -0.66 -21.50
CA THR A 640 -2.92 -0.04 -20.99
C THR A 640 -2.85 1.46 -21.32
N LYS A 641 -3.37 1.90 -22.47
CA LYS A 641 -3.42 3.31 -22.87
C LYS A 641 -4.52 4.11 -22.17
N GLN A 642 -5.63 3.47 -21.81
CA GLN A 642 -6.67 4.10 -20.99
C GLN A 642 -6.24 4.30 -19.53
N MET A 643 -5.30 3.49 -19.04
CA MET A 643 -4.70 3.66 -17.72
C MET A 643 -3.62 4.74 -17.71
N GLU A 644 -2.75 4.72 -18.72
CA GLU A 644 -1.62 5.62 -18.85
C GLU A 644 -2.08 7.09 -18.90
N GLY A 645 -1.51 7.94 -18.06
CA GLY A 645 -1.85 9.37 -18.00
C GLY A 645 -3.23 9.73 -17.42
N HIS A 646 -4.09 8.76 -17.09
CA HIS A 646 -5.44 8.98 -16.54
C HIS A 646 -5.53 8.66 -15.04
N THR A 647 -4.39 8.62 -14.35
CA THR A 647 -4.30 8.23 -12.94
C THR A 647 -3.61 9.30 -12.10
N ILE A 648 -3.76 9.20 -10.78
CA ILE A 648 -3.23 10.21 -9.84
C ILE A 648 -1.70 10.16 -9.77
N CYS A 649 -1.12 8.96 -9.88
CA CYS A 649 0.32 8.73 -9.80
C CYS A 649 0.78 7.77 -10.91
N ALA A 650 2.09 7.69 -11.12
CA ALA A 650 2.70 6.90 -12.20
C ALA A 650 2.67 5.37 -11.98
N LEU A 651 2.04 4.85 -10.91
CA LEU A 651 1.95 3.39 -10.70
C LEU A 651 1.20 2.70 -11.84
N ALA A 652 0.17 3.33 -12.39
CA ALA A 652 -0.56 2.75 -13.51
C ALA A 652 0.28 2.69 -14.79
N ASP A 653 1.12 3.71 -15.03
CA ASP A 653 2.10 3.70 -16.12
C ASP A 653 3.09 2.54 -15.92
N ALA A 654 3.61 2.38 -14.69
CA ALA A 654 4.49 1.27 -14.31
C ALA A 654 3.84 -0.12 -14.45
N ALA A 655 2.51 -0.23 -14.28
CA ALA A 655 1.77 -1.46 -14.50
C ALA A 655 1.49 -1.73 -15.99
N ALA A 656 1.32 -0.67 -16.79
CA ALA A 656 0.99 -0.71 -18.21
C ALA A 656 2.23 -1.01 -19.08
N TRP A 657 3.34 -0.33 -18.83
CA TRP A 657 4.54 -0.38 -19.66
C TRP A 657 5.18 -1.77 -19.83
N PRO A 658 5.23 -2.66 -18.83
CA PRO A 658 5.78 -4.00 -19.00
C PRO A 658 4.96 -4.84 -19.99
N ILE A 659 3.63 -4.68 -19.95
CA ILE A 659 2.71 -5.33 -20.89
C ILE A 659 2.87 -4.72 -22.28
N GLN A 660 2.94 -3.39 -22.40
CA GLN A 660 3.20 -2.73 -23.69
C GLN A 660 4.53 -3.19 -24.31
N GLY A 661 5.59 -3.36 -23.51
CA GLY A 661 6.87 -3.91 -23.95
C GLY A 661 6.77 -5.36 -24.41
N LEU A 662 6.07 -6.20 -23.64
CA LEU A 662 5.80 -7.60 -24.02
C LEU A 662 5.08 -7.69 -25.37
N LEU A 663 3.99 -6.94 -25.54
CA LEU A 663 3.21 -6.94 -26.78
C LEU A 663 4.02 -6.42 -27.97
N ARG A 664 4.93 -5.46 -27.76
CA ARG A 664 5.74 -4.92 -28.85
C ARG A 664 6.77 -5.92 -29.37
N TRP A 665 7.43 -6.63 -28.48
CA TRP A 665 8.61 -7.44 -28.83
C TRP A 665 8.34 -8.94 -28.86
N PHE A 666 7.34 -9.41 -28.11
CA PHE A 666 7.05 -10.83 -27.88
C PHE A 666 5.60 -11.22 -28.19
N ARG A 667 4.87 -10.40 -28.97
CA ARG A 667 3.53 -10.77 -29.49
C ARG A 667 3.51 -12.13 -30.18
N PRO A 668 4.48 -12.50 -31.03
CA PRO A 668 4.50 -13.83 -31.65
C PRO A 668 4.49 -14.99 -30.64
N GLU A 669 5.13 -14.84 -29.48
CA GLU A 669 5.12 -15.88 -28.44
C GLU A 669 3.74 -16.05 -27.80
N ILE A 670 2.99 -14.95 -27.63
CA ILE A 670 1.62 -14.98 -27.11
C ILE A 670 0.69 -15.63 -28.14
N GLU A 671 0.78 -15.23 -29.41
CA GLU A 671 -0.03 -15.79 -30.50
C GLU A 671 0.22 -17.29 -30.68
N GLU A 672 1.48 -17.72 -30.69
CA GLU A 672 1.86 -19.12 -30.78
C GLU A 672 1.32 -19.94 -29.60
N ARG A 673 1.42 -19.41 -28.38
CA ARG A 673 0.87 -20.06 -27.19
C ARG A 673 -0.63 -20.26 -27.27
N MET A 674 -1.36 -19.24 -27.73
CA MET A 674 -2.80 -19.33 -27.94
C MET A 674 -3.16 -20.32 -29.04
N ARG A 675 -2.40 -20.38 -30.13
CA ARG A 675 -2.59 -21.36 -31.22
C ARG A 675 -2.45 -22.78 -30.70
N LEU A 676 -1.35 -23.09 -30.02
CA LEU A 676 -1.09 -24.42 -29.43
C LEU A 676 -2.18 -24.83 -28.42
N TYR A 677 -2.67 -23.87 -27.62
CA TYR A 677 -3.76 -24.13 -26.70
C TYR A 677 -5.07 -24.47 -27.43
N GLN A 678 -5.42 -23.71 -28.47
CA GLN A 678 -6.64 -23.94 -29.25
C GLN A 678 -6.60 -25.25 -30.03
N GLU A 679 -5.44 -25.65 -30.56
CA GLU A 679 -5.26 -26.96 -31.20
C GLU A 679 -5.56 -28.13 -30.26
N LYS A 680 -5.15 -28.00 -28.99
CA LYS A 680 -5.38 -29.03 -27.98
C LYS A 680 -6.80 -28.99 -27.39
N ASN A 681 -7.38 -27.81 -27.21
CA ASN A 681 -8.58 -27.62 -26.39
C ASN A 681 -9.85 -27.23 -27.16
N GLY A 682 -9.72 -26.85 -28.44
CA GLY A 682 -10.77 -26.26 -29.27
C GLY A 682 -10.77 -24.72 -29.24
N PRO A 683 -11.67 -24.08 -30.00
CA PRO A 683 -11.78 -22.63 -30.07
C PRO A 683 -12.05 -21.97 -28.71
N VAL A 684 -11.43 -20.81 -28.48
CA VAL A 684 -11.56 -20.02 -27.25
C VAL A 684 -12.23 -18.68 -27.56
N LEU A 685 -13.29 -18.39 -26.81
CA LEU A 685 -14.04 -17.14 -26.90
C LEU A 685 -13.32 -15.99 -26.19
N VAL A 686 -13.70 -14.76 -26.53
CA VAL A 686 -13.24 -13.58 -25.78
C VAL A 686 -13.67 -13.72 -24.31
N GLY A 687 -12.73 -13.51 -23.38
CA GLY A 687 -12.86 -13.78 -21.95
C GLY A 687 -12.28 -15.14 -21.52
N GLY A 688 -11.74 -15.92 -22.47
CA GLY A 688 -10.99 -17.15 -22.22
C GLY A 688 -11.78 -18.39 -21.85
N ARG A 689 -13.10 -18.39 -22.15
CA ARG A 689 -13.92 -19.60 -22.07
C ARG A 689 -13.78 -20.42 -23.35
N ARG A 690 -13.72 -21.74 -23.23
CA ARG A 690 -13.70 -22.62 -24.40
C ARG A 690 -15.11 -22.74 -24.95
N LEU A 691 -15.24 -22.82 -26.27
CA LEU A 691 -16.54 -22.94 -26.92
C LEU A 691 -17.32 -24.19 -26.44
N LYS A 692 -16.62 -25.29 -26.17
CA LYS A 692 -17.21 -26.54 -25.69
C LYS A 692 -17.76 -26.50 -24.25
N ASP A 693 -17.29 -25.55 -23.44
CA ASP A 693 -17.69 -25.40 -22.03
C ASP A 693 -18.92 -24.48 -21.90
N MET A 694 -19.42 -23.95 -23.01
CA MET A 694 -20.60 -23.09 -23.05
C MET A 694 -21.87 -23.92 -23.21
N ASP A 695 -22.90 -23.53 -22.46
CA ASP A 695 -24.24 -24.10 -22.61
C ASP A 695 -24.81 -23.68 -23.98
N PRO A 696 -25.20 -24.64 -24.85
CA PRO A 696 -25.80 -24.33 -26.15
C PRO A 696 -27.14 -23.58 -26.05
N ASP A 697 -27.81 -23.63 -24.89
CA ASP A 697 -29.09 -22.96 -24.66
C ASP A 697 -28.92 -21.46 -24.34
N TYR A 698 -27.69 -20.98 -24.10
CA TYR A 698 -27.43 -19.57 -23.85
C TYR A 698 -27.14 -18.80 -25.15
N ALA A 699 -27.83 -17.65 -25.31
CA ALA A 699 -27.60 -16.74 -26.40
C ALA A 699 -26.16 -16.17 -26.36
N PHE A 700 -25.46 -16.21 -27.50
CA PHE A 700 -24.13 -15.65 -27.63
C PHE A 700 -24.22 -14.17 -28.05
N PRO A 701 -23.74 -13.22 -27.22
CA PRO A 701 -23.60 -11.86 -27.67
C PRO A 701 -22.52 -11.79 -28.74
N ALA A 702 -22.81 -11.09 -29.83
CA ALA A 702 -21.97 -11.03 -31.04
C ALA A 702 -20.53 -10.52 -30.76
N ASN A 703 -20.32 -9.82 -29.65
CA ASN A 703 -19.02 -9.33 -29.24
C ASN A 703 -18.08 -10.40 -28.65
N MET A 704 -18.56 -11.62 -28.35
CA MET A 704 -17.73 -12.73 -27.84
C MET A 704 -16.93 -13.49 -28.92
N GLY A 705 -17.07 -13.08 -30.20
CA GLY A 705 -16.18 -13.55 -31.27
C GLY A 705 -16.46 -14.97 -31.77
N THR A 706 -17.68 -15.49 -31.57
CA THR A 706 -18.10 -16.72 -32.27
C THR A 706 -18.05 -16.47 -33.79
N PRO A 707 -17.43 -17.36 -34.59
CA PRO A 707 -17.80 -17.44 -35.98
C PRO A 707 -19.29 -17.78 -35.97
N LEU A 708 -20.13 -16.87 -36.47
CA LEU A 708 -21.52 -17.19 -36.76
C LEU A 708 -21.48 -18.44 -37.65
N SER A 709 -21.90 -19.60 -37.10
CA SER A 709 -22.08 -20.77 -37.95
C SER A 709 -23.14 -20.39 -38.98
N PRO A 710 -22.94 -20.65 -40.28
CA PRO A 710 -23.95 -20.36 -41.31
C PRO A 710 -25.33 -20.99 -41.02
N LYS A 711 -25.41 -21.99 -40.12
CA LYS A 711 -26.67 -22.60 -39.69
C LYS A 711 -27.51 -21.74 -38.73
N ALA A 712 -26.95 -20.68 -38.13
CA ALA A 712 -27.69 -19.80 -37.23
C ALA A 712 -28.46 -18.68 -37.96
N LEU A 713 -28.26 -18.53 -39.27
CA LEU A 713 -28.95 -17.54 -40.12
C LEU A 713 -30.13 -18.13 -40.92
N THR A 714 -30.47 -19.40 -40.71
CA THR A 714 -31.51 -20.13 -41.47
C THR A 714 -32.57 -20.80 -40.59
N GLN A 715 -32.81 -20.27 -39.39
CA GLN A 715 -34.03 -20.56 -38.61
C GLN A 715 -34.82 -19.30 -38.35
#